data_AF-A0A958NWV7-F1
#
_entry.id   AF-A0A958NWV7-F1
#
_cell.length_a   1.000
_cell.length_b   1.000
_cell.length_c   1.000
_cell.angle_alpha   90.00
_cell.angle_beta   90.00
_cell.angle_gamma   90.00
#
_symmetry.space_group_name_H-M   'P 1'
#
loop_
_entity.id
_entity.type
_entity.pdbx_description
1 polymer ?
#
loop_
_entity_poly.entity_id
_entity_poly.type
_entity_poly.pdbx_seq_one_letter_code
_entity_poly.pdbx_strand_id
1 'polypeptide(L)'
;MGAPKIAPVVGVNNMDLLRQSQLFQGLTEPALQFVATTVEPVFVRSGEPIILQNEVSDDVFIIEKGSIEIVTYVSELKQVNRLAVLRAGAHFSEFSVLNKTTKSASGFAIEDTHLLRISGENFLEILKKFPAVSRNLTLRLAQLNSAVADSKVFVEYFKPELIEIDKKILEILPINMWKRFEVLPLSFRSGVLTVAIKTPYNPMFYDQIRSHIPNVIINIFLIGDKDFNKVELELRSYYLGQEVPPQKEKTKIETAKDFQSILKSHPHFKELPESLLQQLYPHFKPIQLKSGQVLYDVGMPSGHYFMIESGQIEIAHPLKNTKAHTHVVTLGVGQGFSELSILNQTPHKHMAKAVGETVVRALDVKVFNELLKAPSFLLPLAQDLAKRLHKINNQIGLKYFEDIDKVNFSGIADLIPLAVMKMQKMIPLFCEDNELVVGLVNPESEEIYSLVSRYLANYRISLQMISQENFNRWISEIQKFSTRTEADESSKVKIRSGNKNEIKPVEELDKIFQEALRNRASDIHFEPGEQNVSVRFRVDGVLHERSENIPKQYHREFINRIKILAEMDISNDKSPQDGQLKTRIDEVDFIARVSTVPTKKGEKSVLRVIRASGGIVPLNMLAPDKRVIQVLKGVSEAKQGLFLVTGPTGSGKSTTLYSLLNQINQVGVNIMTIEDPVEKELAGLNQVQLHPKAGLTFPAALRSFLRQDPDVIMVGEIRDAESAHIVLEAAITGHLVLSTMHTNSSLDTISRLAEFEISPVTIASALLGCVSQRLLRANCKSCSEDRQTTDFEKEFFVQNLTGISPPETVKVGKGCVRCQGTGYLDRIPVFETWRATEEMRFTLAQKDQWEHLREIAEKDGFETILEFGLRMVLNGLTTVDEVKRCLL
;
A
#
# COMPACT_ATOMS: atom_id res chain seq x y z
N MET A 1 -0.88 24.45 37.75
CA MET A 1 0.25 24.06 38.62
C MET A 1 1.31 25.13 38.47
N GLY A 2 1.90 25.61 39.57
CA GLY A 2 2.93 26.67 39.51
C GLY A 2 4.17 26.21 38.75
N ALA A 3 4.91 27.16 38.17
CA ALA A 3 6.14 26.90 37.43
C ALA A 3 7.13 26.05 38.26
N PRO A 4 7.79 25.04 37.66
CA PRO A 4 8.74 24.20 38.37
C PRO A 4 9.93 25.04 38.88
N LYS A 5 10.30 24.85 40.16
CA LYS A 5 11.47 25.52 40.75
C LYS A 5 12.74 24.80 40.31
N ILE A 6 13.43 25.39 39.35
CA ILE A 6 14.71 24.92 38.82
C ILE A 6 15.86 25.31 39.77
N ALA A 7 16.74 24.37 40.11
CA ALA A 7 17.88 24.62 41.00
C ALA A 7 19.12 25.09 40.20
N PRO A 8 19.73 26.25 40.54
CA PRO A 8 20.97 26.68 39.91
C PRO A 8 22.16 25.82 40.36
N VAL A 9 23.00 25.39 39.41
CA VAL A 9 24.24 24.66 39.71
C VAL A 9 25.42 25.62 39.65
N VAL A 10 26.20 25.68 40.74
CA VAL A 10 27.39 26.53 40.82
C VAL A 10 28.60 25.79 40.28
N GLY A 11 29.28 26.37 39.28
CA GLY A 11 30.69 26.05 38.99
C GLY A 11 31.00 25.22 37.74
N VAL A 12 30.44 25.56 36.57
CA VAL A 12 30.84 24.96 35.28
C VAL A 12 31.39 26.04 34.33
N ASN A 13 32.47 25.73 33.62
CA ASN A 13 33.07 26.61 32.63
C ASN A 13 32.22 26.63 31.35
N ASN A 14 31.18 27.47 31.31
CA ASN A 14 30.16 27.53 30.24
C ASN A 14 30.71 27.86 28.84
N MET A 15 31.98 28.28 28.72
CA MET A 15 32.59 28.73 27.47
C MET A 15 32.77 27.61 26.44
N ASP A 16 33.24 26.44 26.87
CA ASP A 16 33.46 25.31 25.95
C ASP A 16 32.15 24.77 25.37
N LEU A 17 31.06 24.91 26.13
CA LEU A 17 29.74 24.49 25.70
C LEU A 17 29.11 25.45 24.68
N LEU A 18 29.21 26.76 24.96
CA LEU A 18 28.73 27.78 24.03
C LEU A 18 29.47 27.66 22.69
N ARG A 19 30.75 27.29 22.69
CA ARG A 19 31.51 26.98 21.46
C ARG A 19 30.95 25.78 20.68
N GLN A 20 30.43 24.77 21.36
CA GLN A 20 29.87 23.55 20.76
C GLN A 20 28.41 23.71 20.30
N SER A 21 27.71 24.73 20.78
CA SER A 21 26.34 25.02 20.36
C SER A 21 26.30 25.52 18.91
N GLN A 22 25.42 24.92 18.10
CA GLN A 22 25.18 25.35 16.71
C GLN A 22 24.71 26.81 16.60
N LEU A 23 24.14 27.37 17.66
CA LEU A 23 23.62 28.74 17.67
C LEU A 23 24.74 29.78 17.83
N PHE A 24 25.72 29.50 18.70
CA PHE A 24 26.82 30.42 19.04
C PHE A 24 28.13 30.10 18.31
N GLN A 25 28.10 29.13 17.40
CA GLN A 25 29.22 28.77 16.56
C GLN A 25 29.73 29.99 15.76
N GLY A 26 31.04 30.22 15.83
CA GLY A 26 31.72 31.32 15.11
C GLY A 26 31.75 32.66 15.84
N LEU A 27 31.31 32.74 17.10
CA LEU A 27 31.53 33.91 17.94
C LEU A 27 33.00 34.03 18.40
N THR A 28 33.46 35.27 18.58
CA THR A 28 34.77 35.58 19.14
C THR A 28 34.80 35.33 20.66
N GLU A 29 35.99 35.15 21.25
CA GLU A 29 36.12 34.97 22.71
C GLU A 29 35.40 36.05 23.53
N PRO A 30 35.54 37.37 23.24
CA PRO A 30 34.83 38.39 24.00
C PRO A 30 33.30 38.31 23.85
N ALA A 31 32.82 37.88 22.68
CA ALA A 31 31.39 37.69 22.43
C ALA A 31 30.84 36.48 23.18
N LEU A 32 31.58 35.36 23.17
CA LEU A 32 31.25 34.17 23.96
C LEU A 32 31.28 34.46 25.46
N GLN A 33 32.24 35.27 25.93
CA GLN A 33 32.33 35.66 27.33
C GLN A 33 31.14 36.54 27.73
N PHE A 34 30.70 37.46 26.87
CA PHE A 34 29.46 38.20 27.08
C PHE A 34 28.26 37.26 27.16
N VAL A 35 28.10 36.32 26.22
CA VAL A 35 27.00 35.33 26.26
C VAL A 35 27.07 34.50 27.55
N ALA A 36 28.27 34.06 27.96
CA ALA A 36 28.49 33.30 29.18
C ALA A 36 28.08 34.06 30.46
N THR A 37 28.14 35.40 30.46
CA THR A 37 27.63 36.22 31.58
C THR A 37 26.11 36.37 31.60
N THR A 38 25.44 36.05 30.49
CA THR A 38 23.98 36.20 30.33
C THR A 38 23.21 34.87 30.42
N VAL A 39 23.93 33.75 30.53
CA VAL A 39 23.36 32.41 30.67
C VAL A 39 23.42 31.91 32.10
N GLU A 40 22.38 31.22 32.54
CA GLU A 40 22.30 30.63 33.86
C GLU A 40 22.31 29.10 33.77
N PRO A 41 23.22 28.40 34.47
CA PRO A 41 23.25 26.94 34.50
C PRO A 41 22.04 26.41 35.28
N VAL A 42 21.39 25.42 34.69
CA VAL A 42 20.14 24.82 35.14
C VAL A 42 20.32 23.32 35.17
N PHE A 43 20.02 22.69 36.29
CA PHE A 43 19.94 21.24 36.38
C PHE A 43 18.50 20.78 36.51
N VAL A 44 18.16 19.76 35.73
CA VAL A 44 16.81 19.19 35.65
C VAL A 44 16.94 17.69 35.80
N ARG A 45 16.20 17.12 36.74
CA ARG A 45 16.25 15.67 36.97
C ARG A 45 15.46 14.94 35.90
N SER A 46 15.81 13.67 35.68
CA SER A 46 15.03 12.76 34.84
C SER A 46 13.54 12.84 35.14
N GLY A 47 12.72 13.10 34.12
CA GLY A 47 11.27 13.21 34.17
C GLY A 47 10.71 14.59 34.53
N GLU A 48 11.54 15.56 34.94
CA GLU A 48 11.07 16.91 35.26
C GLU A 48 10.76 17.74 33.99
N PRO A 49 9.67 18.54 34.00
CA PRO A 49 9.36 19.45 32.91
C PRO A 49 10.28 20.67 32.93
N ILE A 50 10.74 21.04 31.74
CA ILE A 50 11.60 22.20 31.51
C ILE A 50 10.78 23.37 30.97
N ILE A 51 9.89 23.07 30.03
CA ILE A 51 8.88 23.97 29.50
C ILE A 51 7.55 23.23 29.40
N LEU A 52 6.44 23.94 29.55
CA LEU A 52 5.10 23.38 29.35
C LEU A 52 4.42 24.03 28.15
N GLN A 53 3.66 23.24 27.39
CA GLN A 53 2.83 23.78 26.31
C GLN A 53 1.84 24.82 26.85
N ASN A 54 1.56 25.83 26.04
CA ASN A 54 0.73 26.99 26.36
C ASN A 54 1.30 27.91 27.44
N GLU A 55 2.49 27.61 27.97
CA GLU A 55 3.20 28.49 28.89
C GLU A 55 3.69 29.74 28.15
N VAL A 56 3.67 30.87 28.86
CA VAL A 56 4.11 32.18 28.37
C VAL A 56 5.60 32.41 28.70
N SER A 57 6.33 31.36 29.07
CA SER A 57 7.76 31.49 29.41
C SER A 57 8.52 32.01 28.20
N ASP A 58 9.36 33.01 28.42
CA ASP A 58 10.21 33.64 27.41
C ASP A 58 11.65 33.14 27.47
N ASP A 59 11.92 32.02 28.14
CA ASP A 59 13.28 31.48 28.22
C ASP A 59 13.64 30.62 26.99
N VAL A 60 14.91 30.70 26.59
CA VAL A 60 15.57 29.82 25.61
C VAL A 60 16.55 28.93 26.35
N PHE A 61 16.59 27.65 25.99
CA PHE A 61 17.43 26.66 26.65
C PHE A 61 18.41 26.02 25.66
N ILE A 62 19.60 25.71 26.15
CA ILE A 62 20.64 24.95 25.44
C ILE A 62 20.98 23.73 26.26
N ILE A 63 21.03 22.55 25.63
CA ILE A 63 21.37 21.31 26.32
C ILE A 63 22.88 21.20 26.46
N GLU A 64 23.38 21.18 27.68
CA GLU A 64 24.79 20.94 27.97
C GLU A 64 25.11 19.44 27.97
N LYS A 65 24.35 18.68 28.74
CA LYS A 65 24.52 17.24 28.90
C LYS A 65 23.17 16.61 29.18
N GLY A 66 22.94 15.42 28.64
CA GLY A 66 21.66 14.73 28.76
C GLY A 66 20.79 14.87 27.53
N SER A 67 19.51 14.52 27.67
CA SER A 67 18.56 14.41 26.57
C SER A 67 17.18 14.90 27.01
N ILE A 68 16.48 15.60 26.12
CA ILE A 68 15.15 16.13 26.34
C ILE A 68 14.19 15.54 25.31
N GLU A 69 13.02 15.15 25.76
CA GLU A 69 11.90 14.83 24.90
C GLU A 69 10.96 16.03 24.77
N ILE A 70 10.69 16.44 23.53
CA ILE A 70 9.72 17.49 23.22
C ILE A 70 8.39 16.83 22.89
N VAL A 71 7.32 17.30 23.53
CA VAL A 71 5.99 16.72 23.41
C VAL A 71 4.90 17.77 23.35
N THR A 72 3.85 17.60 22.56
CA THR A 72 2.67 18.48 22.61
C THR A 72 1.54 17.82 23.38
N TYR A 73 0.99 18.52 24.37
CA TYR A 73 -0.26 18.20 25.01
C TYR A 73 -1.42 18.88 24.25
N VAL A 74 -2.18 18.14 23.48
CA VAL A 74 -3.29 18.72 22.73
C VAL A 74 -4.55 18.72 23.59
N SER A 75 -4.99 19.89 24.05
CA SER A 75 -5.99 20.01 25.13
C SER A 75 -7.38 19.48 24.80
N GLU A 76 -7.82 19.59 23.53
CA GLU A 76 -9.11 19.02 23.11
C GLU A 76 -9.12 17.49 23.18
N LEU A 77 -7.92 16.92 23.19
CA LEU A 77 -7.64 15.53 22.96
C LEU A 77 -7.26 14.89 24.30
N LYS A 78 -6.48 15.67 25.10
CA LYS A 78 -5.80 15.48 26.41
C LYS A 78 -4.34 14.89 26.40
N GLN A 79 -3.62 14.83 25.25
CA GLN A 79 -2.49 13.87 25.11
C GLN A 79 -1.24 14.51 24.62
N VAL A 80 -0.18 13.93 25.18
CA VAL A 80 1.23 14.10 24.94
C VAL A 80 1.69 13.36 23.66
N ASN A 81 1.80 14.08 22.54
CA ASN A 81 2.46 13.63 21.30
C ASN A 81 3.95 13.92 21.35
N ARG A 82 4.81 12.91 21.22
CA ARG A 82 6.26 13.09 21.19
C ARG A 82 6.71 13.60 19.82
N LEU A 83 7.24 14.81 19.78
CA LEU A 83 7.69 15.49 18.56
C LEU A 83 9.15 15.19 18.22
N ALA A 84 10.04 15.19 19.21
CA ALA A 84 11.47 15.05 18.99
C ALA A 84 12.21 14.67 20.28
N VAL A 85 13.39 14.08 20.13
CA VAL A 85 14.38 13.95 21.21
C VAL A 85 15.58 14.83 20.88
N LEU A 86 15.84 15.81 21.73
CA LEU A 86 16.96 16.73 21.66
C LEU A 86 18.10 16.24 22.55
N ARG A 87 19.34 16.39 22.11
CA ARG A 87 20.56 15.96 22.82
C ARG A 87 21.50 17.15 23.06
N ALA A 88 22.56 16.92 23.81
CA ALA A 88 23.64 17.89 24.04
C ALA A 88 24.00 18.70 22.78
N GLY A 89 24.10 20.02 22.93
CA GLY A 89 24.35 21.00 21.88
C GLY A 89 23.08 21.55 21.18
N ALA A 90 21.92 20.90 21.33
CA ALA A 90 20.65 21.41 20.80
C ALA A 90 20.13 22.60 21.62
N HIS A 91 19.38 23.48 20.97
CA HIS A 91 18.62 24.56 21.62
C HIS A 91 17.14 24.43 21.28
N PHE A 92 16.28 24.98 22.13
CA PHE A 92 14.84 24.98 21.94
C PHE A 92 14.19 26.18 22.64
N SER A 93 12.92 26.44 22.30
CA SER A 93 12.10 27.57 22.76
C SER A 93 12.36 28.94 22.09
N GLU A 94 13.29 29.02 21.14
CA GLU A 94 13.60 30.23 20.37
C GLU A 94 12.39 30.75 19.58
N PHE A 95 11.53 29.85 19.10
CA PHE A 95 10.32 30.19 18.35
C PHE A 95 9.36 31.08 19.14
N SER A 96 9.06 30.69 20.39
CA SER A 96 8.15 31.44 21.27
C SER A 96 8.66 32.83 21.60
N VAL A 97 9.98 32.96 21.80
CA VAL A 97 10.62 34.24 22.13
C VAL A 97 10.62 35.17 20.92
N LEU A 98 10.89 34.65 19.72
CA LEU A 98 10.88 35.44 18.49
C LEU A 98 9.49 36.01 18.17
N ASN A 99 8.43 35.21 18.37
CA ASN A 99 7.07 35.58 17.96
C ASN A 99 6.17 36.07 19.10
N LYS A 100 6.66 36.05 20.34
CA LYS A 100 5.86 36.31 21.56
C LYS A 100 4.61 35.45 21.61
N THR A 101 4.77 34.19 21.25
CA THR A 101 3.69 33.20 21.26
C THR A 101 3.91 32.24 22.41
N THR A 102 2.83 31.63 22.90
CA THR A 102 2.94 30.58 23.90
C THR A 102 3.77 29.40 23.37
N LYS A 103 4.36 28.62 24.27
CA LYS A 103 5.08 27.40 23.88
C LYS A 103 4.13 26.46 23.14
N SER A 104 4.51 26.03 21.94
CA SER A 104 3.71 25.09 21.15
C SER A 104 3.82 23.66 21.66
N ALA A 105 4.79 23.36 22.52
CA ALA A 105 5.11 22.04 23.06
C ALA A 105 5.71 22.14 24.46
N SER A 106 5.54 21.09 25.26
CA SER A 106 6.25 20.83 26.51
C SER A 106 7.59 20.13 26.23
N GLY A 107 8.55 20.24 27.15
CA GLY A 107 9.85 19.57 27.08
C GLY A 107 10.19 18.92 28.41
N PHE A 108 10.56 17.64 28.40
CA PHE A 108 10.85 16.85 29.60
C PHE A 108 12.25 16.26 29.52
N ALA A 109 12.99 16.29 30.63
CA ALA A 109 14.29 15.62 30.70
C ALA A 109 14.09 14.09 30.67
N ILE A 110 14.76 13.37 29.76
CA ILE A 110 14.71 11.90 29.68
C ILE A 110 15.64 11.27 30.74
N GLU A 111 16.71 11.98 31.04
CA GLU A 111 17.75 11.63 32.00
C GLU A 111 18.15 12.91 32.75
N ASP A 112 19.00 12.79 33.79
CA ASP A 112 19.53 13.96 34.47
C ASP A 112 20.26 14.88 33.48
N THR A 113 19.69 16.07 33.28
CA THR A 113 20.03 16.96 32.18
C THR A 113 20.52 18.30 32.71
N HIS A 114 21.67 18.72 32.20
CA HIS A 114 22.26 20.03 32.45
C HIS A 114 21.93 20.94 31.27
N LEU A 115 21.44 22.14 31.56
CA LEU A 115 21.01 23.14 30.59
C LEU A 115 21.67 24.50 30.88
N LEU A 116 21.81 25.31 29.84
CA LEU A 116 22.00 26.74 29.97
C LEU A 116 20.70 27.45 29.63
N ARG A 117 20.19 28.27 30.55
CA ARG A 117 19.00 29.10 30.39
C ARG A 117 19.39 30.51 29.98
N ILE A 118 18.72 31.06 28.98
CA ILE A 118 18.85 32.46 28.55
C ILE A 118 17.47 33.09 28.62
N SER A 119 17.34 34.22 29.32
CA SER A 119 16.07 34.96 29.33
C SER A 119 15.76 35.51 27.93
N GLY A 120 14.49 35.66 27.59
CA GLY A 120 14.08 36.14 26.27
C GLY A 120 14.60 37.55 25.95
N GLU A 121 14.68 38.42 26.95
CA GLU A 121 15.28 39.75 26.82
C GLU A 121 16.77 39.66 26.47
N ASN A 122 17.53 38.86 27.21
CA ASN A 122 18.95 38.63 26.94
C ASN A 122 19.15 37.96 25.58
N PHE A 123 18.28 37.01 25.21
CA PHE A 123 18.31 36.33 23.93
C PHE A 123 18.10 37.31 22.77
N LEU A 124 17.08 38.17 22.85
CA LEU A 124 16.83 39.20 21.85
C LEU A 124 17.96 40.25 21.81
N GLU A 125 18.56 40.59 22.95
CA GLU A 125 19.74 41.46 23.01
C GLU A 125 20.94 40.81 22.31
N ILE A 126 21.19 39.53 22.56
CA ILE A 126 22.25 38.75 21.89
C ILE A 126 22.03 38.73 20.38
N LEU A 127 20.80 38.49 19.91
CA LEU A 127 20.47 38.50 18.49
C LEU A 127 20.72 39.89 17.85
N LYS A 128 20.43 40.97 18.57
CA LYS A 128 20.69 42.35 18.11
C LYS A 128 22.19 42.68 18.10
N LYS A 129 22.92 42.25 19.12
CA LYS A 129 24.32 42.60 19.35
C LYS A 129 25.29 41.75 18.54
N PHE A 130 24.95 40.50 18.26
CA PHE A 130 25.79 39.54 17.55
C PHE A 130 25.09 39.00 16.29
N PRO A 131 25.29 39.65 15.13
CA PRO A 131 24.66 39.26 13.87
C PRO A 131 24.89 37.80 13.47
N ALA A 132 26.04 37.21 13.85
CA ALA A 132 26.35 35.81 13.60
C ALA A 132 25.34 34.84 14.23
N VAL A 133 24.88 35.13 15.46
CA VAL A 133 23.89 34.30 16.17
C VAL A 133 22.53 34.38 15.46
N SER A 134 22.11 35.59 15.12
CA SER A 134 20.89 35.82 14.34
C SER A 134 20.91 35.10 13.00
N ARG A 135 22.03 35.14 12.30
CA ARG A 135 22.21 34.44 11.03
C ARG A 135 22.10 32.92 11.20
N ASN A 136 22.76 32.34 12.18
CA ASN A 136 22.70 30.90 12.46
C ASN A 136 21.25 30.46 12.75
N LEU A 137 20.51 31.25 13.53
CA LEU A 137 19.10 31.02 13.83
C LEU A 137 18.23 31.10 12.58
N THR A 138 18.39 32.12 11.75
CA THR A 138 17.64 32.28 10.48
C THR A 138 17.88 31.11 9.53
N LEU A 139 19.13 30.67 9.38
CA LEU A 139 19.47 29.52 8.54
C LEU A 139 18.82 28.24 9.05
N ARG A 140 18.83 28.02 10.38
CA ARG A 140 18.19 26.86 10.99
C ARG A 140 16.67 26.85 10.74
N LEU A 141 16.00 27.99 10.90
CA LEU A 141 14.57 28.12 10.62
C LEU A 141 14.26 27.88 9.13
N ALA A 142 15.11 28.31 8.21
CA ALA A 142 14.95 28.05 6.78
C ALA A 142 15.08 26.57 6.42
N GLN A 143 16.03 25.86 7.05
CA GLN A 143 16.20 24.41 6.90
C GLN A 143 14.95 23.67 7.39
N LEU A 144 14.43 24.03 8.57
CA LEU A 144 13.23 23.43 9.14
C LEU A 144 11.99 23.69 8.28
N ASN A 145 11.78 24.91 7.78
CA ASN A 145 10.69 25.22 6.85
C ASN A 145 10.74 24.35 5.59
N SER A 146 11.93 24.11 5.05
CA SER A 146 12.09 23.25 3.86
C SER A 146 11.86 21.79 4.17
N ALA A 147 12.36 21.28 5.30
CA ALA A 147 12.16 19.89 5.70
C ALA A 147 10.68 19.57 5.95
N VAL A 148 9.94 20.47 6.59
CA VAL A 148 8.50 20.30 6.85
C VAL A 148 7.67 20.47 5.56
N ALA A 149 8.08 21.34 4.64
CA ALA A 149 7.44 21.48 3.34
C ALA A 149 7.67 20.26 2.42
N ASP A 150 8.84 19.60 2.51
CA ASP A 150 9.14 18.38 1.75
C ASP A 150 8.40 17.15 2.30
N SER A 151 7.95 17.18 3.56
CA SER A 151 7.27 16.07 4.24
C SER A 151 5.74 16.15 4.23
N LYS A 152 5.13 17.22 3.66
CA LYS A 152 3.66 17.43 3.66
C LYS A 152 3.11 17.72 2.25
N VAL A 153 1.97 17.12 1.92
CA VAL A 153 1.18 17.45 0.72
C VAL A 153 0.42 18.77 0.96
N PHE A 154 0.56 19.76 0.07
CA PHE A 154 -0.10 21.08 0.17
C PHE A 154 -1.59 21.02 -0.17
N VAL A 155 -2.45 21.61 0.67
CA VAL A 155 -3.86 21.93 0.36
C VAL A 155 -4.09 23.41 0.64
N GLU A 156 -4.39 24.22 -0.38
CA GLU A 156 -4.56 25.68 -0.25
C GLU A 156 -6.04 26.13 -0.09
N TYR A 157 -6.24 27.23 0.64
CA TYR A 157 -7.54 27.84 0.94
C TYR A 157 -7.83 29.01 -0.01
N PHE A 158 -9.04 29.04 -0.59
CA PHE A 158 -9.51 30.00 -1.59
C PHE A 158 -9.66 31.42 -1.01
N LYS A 159 -9.18 32.43 -1.75
CA LYS A 159 -9.50 33.85 -1.51
C LYS A 159 -10.28 34.42 -2.71
N PRO A 160 -11.53 34.89 -2.53
CA PRO A 160 -12.42 35.26 -3.63
C PRO A 160 -11.98 36.42 -4.54
N GLU A 161 -11.00 37.24 -4.12
CA GLU A 161 -10.78 38.56 -4.72
C GLU A 161 -9.97 38.58 -6.05
N LEU A 162 -9.56 37.43 -6.62
CA LEU A 162 -8.41 37.39 -7.55
C LEU A 162 -8.56 36.58 -8.87
N ILE A 163 -9.77 36.22 -9.34
CA ILE A 163 -9.88 35.38 -10.56
C ILE A 163 -10.84 36.00 -11.59
N GLU A 164 -10.35 36.20 -12.82
CA GLU A 164 -11.18 36.45 -14.01
C GLU A 164 -11.83 35.16 -14.47
N ILE A 165 -13.16 35.15 -14.50
CA ILE A 165 -13.98 33.97 -14.78
C ILE A 165 -14.25 33.88 -16.28
N ASP A 166 -13.71 32.85 -16.91
CA ASP A 166 -13.86 32.59 -18.35
C ASP A 166 -15.27 32.03 -18.65
N LYS A 167 -16.01 32.65 -19.56
CA LYS A 167 -17.38 32.24 -19.94
C LYS A 167 -17.47 30.79 -20.43
N LYS A 168 -16.37 30.21 -20.96
CA LYS A 168 -16.33 28.81 -21.41
C LYS A 168 -16.44 27.78 -20.29
N ILE A 169 -16.13 28.14 -19.04
CA ILE A 169 -16.21 27.19 -17.92
C ILE A 169 -17.64 26.81 -17.55
N LEU A 170 -18.59 27.68 -17.89
CA LEU A 170 -20.00 27.53 -17.54
C LEU A 170 -20.69 26.44 -18.37
N GLU A 171 -20.12 26.10 -19.53
CA GLU A 171 -20.55 24.96 -20.35
C GLU A 171 -20.08 23.62 -19.75
N ILE A 172 -18.97 23.65 -19.00
CA ILE A 172 -18.34 22.48 -18.36
C ILE A 172 -18.98 22.19 -17.00
N LEU A 173 -19.29 23.25 -16.25
CA LEU A 173 -19.89 23.18 -14.92
C LEU A 173 -21.14 24.08 -14.84
N PRO A 174 -22.31 23.59 -15.26
CA PRO A 174 -23.54 24.36 -15.24
C PRO A 174 -24.04 24.70 -13.83
N ILE A 175 -24.80 25.79 -13.69
CA ILE A 175 -25.26 26.36 -12.41
C ILE A 175 -25.97 25.36 -11.47
N ASN A 176 -26.72 24.42 -12.05
CA ASN A 176 -27.43 23.39 -11.29
C ASN A 176 -26.48 22.41 -10.57
N MET A 177 -25.22 22.33 -10.99
CA MET A 177 -24.19 21.52 -10.35
C MET A 177 -23.56 22.21 -9.14
N TRP A 178 -23.62 23.54 -9.04
CA TRP A 178 -22.84 24.27 -8.04
C TRP A 178 -23.32 24.03 -6.62
N LYS A 179 -24.64 24.20 -6.38
CA LYS A 179 -25.24 23.88 -5.07
C LYS A 179 -25.32 22.39 -4.82
N ARG A 180 -25.55 21.59 -5.87
CA ARG A 180 -25.68 20.14 -5.76
C ARG A 180 -24.38 19.49 -5.28
N PHE A 181 -23.25 20.01 -5.75
CA PHE A 181 -21.93 19.45 -5.43
C PHE A 181 -21.07 20.36 -4.56
N GLU A 182 -21.62 21.47 -4.09
CA GLU A 182 -20.92 22.48 -3.30
C GLU A 182 -19.61 22.96 -3.94
N VAL A 183 -19.68 23.21 -5.25
CA VAL A 183 -18.54 23.52 -6.12
C VAL A 183 -18.79 24.77 -6.96
N LEU A 184 -17.80 25.65 -7.05
CA LEU A 184 -17.84 26.84 -7.90
C LEU A 184 -16.76 26.73 -8.98
N PRO A 185 -17.09 27.03 -10.24
CA PRO A 185 -16.12 27.02 -11.32
C PRO A 185 -15.22 28.26 -11.23
N LEU A 186 -13.90 28.06 -11.32
CA LEU A 186 -12.93 29.17 -11.26
C LEU A 186 -12.26 29.43 -12.62
N SER A 187 -11.64 28.41 -13.23
CA SER A 187 -11.00 28.55 -14.55
C SER A 187 -10.85 27.21 -15.27
N PHE A 188 -10.88 27.20 -16.61
CA PHE A 188 -10.56 26.01 -17.40
C PHE A 188 -9.56 26.37 -18.50
N ARG A 189 -8.31 25.90 -18.39
CA ARG A 189 -7.25 26.18 -19.38
C ARG A 189 -6.37 24.95 -19.58
N SER A 190 -6.02 24.67 -20.83
CA SER A 190 -5.09 23.57 -21.20
C SER A 190 -5.45 22.19 -20.60
N GLY A 191 -6.74 21.87 -20.49
CA GLY A 191 -7.22 20.58 -19.95
C GLY A 191 -7.25 20.51 -18.42
N VAL A 192 -6.98 21.63 -17.73
CA VAL A 192 -7.06 21.74 -16.26
C VAL A 192 -8.30 22.53 -15.87
N LEU A 193 -9.21 21.90 -15.11
CA LEU A 193 -10.40 22.51 -14.53
C LEU A 193 -10.12 22.88 -13.07
N THR A 194 -10.10 24.18 -12.79
CA THR A 194 -9.92 24.72 -11.45
C THR A 194 -11.28 25.03 -10.83
N VAL A 195 -11.54 24.50 -9.64
CA VAL A 195 -12.79 24.68 -8.90
C VAL A 195 -12.56 25.04 -7.43
N ALA A 196 -13.47 25.82 -6.85
CA ALA A 196 -13.55 26.05 -5.41
C ALA A 196 -14.62 25.11 -4.83
N ILE A 197 -14.29 24.29 -3.83
CA ILE A 197 -15.23 23.35 -3.20
C ILE A 197 -15.27 23.54 -1.70
N LYS A 198 -16.48 23.46 -1.12
CA LYS A 198 -16.64 23.50 0.33
C LYS A 198 -16.11 22.23 0.98
N THR A 199 -16.34 21.11 0.31
CA THR A 199 -16.02 19.79 0.82
C THR A 199 -15.31 18.99 -0.27
N PRO A 200 -14.01 18.65 -0.11
CA PRO A 200 -13.25 18.04 -1.19
C PRO A 200 -13.61 16.59 -1.50
N TYR A 201 -14.38 15.96 -0.62
CA TYR A 201 -14.81 14.57 -0.68
C TYR A 201 -16.19 14.42 -1.33
N ASN A 202 -16.35 14.92 -2.56
CA ASN A 202 -17.58 14.73 -3.35
C ASN A 202 -17.32 13.84 -4.58
N PRO A 203 -17.30 12.50 -4.44
CA PRO A 203 -16.97 11.58 -5.54
C PRO A 203 -17.92 11.72 -6.75
N MET A 204 -19.19 12.07 -6.53
CA MET A 204 -20.15 12.29 -7.62
C MET A 204 -19.77 13.45 -8.53
N PHE A 205 -19.17 14.52 -7.98
CA PHE A 205 -18.68 15.64 -8.77
C PHE A 205 -17.54 15.22 -9.71
N TYR A 206 -16.55 14.49 -9.19
CA TYR A 206 -15.40 14.05 -9.98
C TYR A 206 -15.80 13.06 -11.09
N ASP A 207 -16.71 12.13 -10.80
CA ASP A 207 -17.24 11.19 -11.80
C ASP A 207 -18.06 11.90 -12.88
N GLN A 208 -18.87 12.90 -12.50
CA GLN A 208 -19.67 13.66 -13.45
C GLN A 208 -18.81 14.56 -14.36
N ILE A 209 -17.70 15.10 -13.86
CA ILE A 209 -16.79 15.92 -14.67
C ILE A 209 -15.91 15.06 -15.59
N ARG A 210 -15.36 13.95 -15.09
CA ARG A 210 -14.53 13.03 -15.89
C ARG A 210 -15.30 12.32 -17.00
N SER A 211 -16.62 12.16 -16.84
CA SER A 211 -17.48 11.64 -17.91
C SER A 211 -17.78 12.67 -19.00
N HIS A 212 -17.80 13.97 -18.68
CA HIS A 212 -18.03 15.05 -19.66
C HIS A 212 -16.75 15.50 -20.37
N ILE A 213 -15.62 15.49 -19.68
CA ILE A 213 -14.30 15.80 -20.26
C ILE A 213 -13.32 14.68 -19.90
N PRO A 214 -13.14 13.70 -20.80
CA PRO A 214 -12.16 12.64 -20.62
C PRO A 214 -10.76 13.23 -20.47
N ASN A 215 -9.99 12.76 -19.49
CA ASN A 215 -8.63 13.22 -19.17
C ASN A 215 -8.51 14.65 -18.61
N VAL A 216 -9.58 15.23 -18.09
CA VAL A 216 -9.52 16.52 -17.38
C VAL A 216 -8.79 16.40 -16.05
N ILE A 217 -7.83 17.30 -15.81
CA ILE A 217 -7.13 17.43 -14.54
C ILE A 217 -7.92 18.42 -13.68
N ILE A 218 -8.38 18.01 -12.50
CA ILE A 218 -9.20 18.87 -11.63
C ILE A 218 -8.30 19.44 -10.53
N ASN A 219 -8.16 20.76 -10.51
CA ASN A 219 -7.46 21.49 -9.46
C ASN A 219 -8.45 22.08 -8.47
N ILE A 220 -8.14 22.01 -7.18
CA ILE A 220 -9.12 22.22 -6.10
C ILE A 220 -8.64 23.32 -5.15
N PHE A 221 -9.53 24.28 -4.87
CA PHE A 221 -9.39 25.21 -3.77
C PHE A 221 -10.49 24.99 -2.72
N LEU A 222 -10.17 25.07 -1.44
CA LEU A 222 -11.19 24.97 -0.37
C LEU A 222 -11.82 26.33 -0.09
N ILE A 223 -13.15 26.41 0.00
CA ILE A 223 -13.88 27.66 0.24
C ILE A 223 -14.86 27.51 1.41
N GLY A 224 -14.87 28.48 2.33
CA GLY A 224 -15.77 28.47 3.48
C GLY A 224 -17.22 28.77 3.12
N ASP A 225 -18.17 28.39 3.98
CA ASP A 225 -19.62 28.56 3.76
C ASP A 225 -20.05 29.98 3.40
N LYS A 226 -19.52 30.98 4.12
CA LYS A 226 -19.90 32.38 3.91
C LYS A 226 -19.39 32.92 2.57
N ASP A 227 -18.17 32.55 2.20
CA ASP A 227 -17.53 32.99 0.97
C ASP A 227 -18.11 32.27 -0.25
N PHE A 228 -18.43 30.98 -0.12
CA PHE A 228 -19.11 30.21 -1.17
C PHE A 228 -20.45 30.83 -1.54
N ASN A 229 -21.29 31.14 -0.56
CA ASN A 229 -22.61 31.73 -0.81
C ASN A 229 -22.51 33.12 -1.44
N LYS A 230 -21.51 33.93 -1.03
CA LYS A 230 -21.25 35.24 -1.62
C LYS A 230 -20.87 35.12 -3.10
N VAL A 231 -19.90 34.26 -3.42
CA VAL A 231 -19.38 34.07 -4.78
C VAL A 231 -20.42 33.39 -5.69
N GLU A 232 -21.23 32.46 -5.16
CA GLU A 232 -22.34 31.84 -5.88
C GLU A 232 -23.39 32.87 -6.31
N LEU A 233 -23.77 33.78 -5.41
CA LEU A 233 -24.73 34.85 -5.69
C LEU A 233 -24.21 35.83 -6.76
N GLU A 234 -22.94 36.22 -6.71
CA GLU A 234 -22.29 37.09 -7.70
C GLU A 234 -22.20 36.42 -9.09
N LEU A 235 -21.83 35.14 -9.14
CA LEU A 235 -21.76 34.36 -10.37
C LEU A 235 -23.14 34.11 -11.00
N ARG A 236 -24.15 33.82 -10.19
CA ARG A 236 -25.51 33.52 -10.63
C ARG A 236 -26.23 34.76 -11.17
N SER A 237 -25.97 35.92 -10.57
CA SER A 237 -26.53 37.20 -11.02
C SER A 237 -25.91 37.67 -12.35
N TYR A 238 -24.60 37.44 -12.55
CA TYR A 238 -23.93 37.62 -13.85
C TYR A 238 -24.49 36.69 -14.96
N TYR A 239 -24.94 35.49 -14.61
CA TYR A 239 -25.47 34.48 -15.54
C TYR A 239 -26.92 34.74 -15.98
N LEU A 240 -27.78 35.27 -15.10
CA LEU A 240 -29.22 35.45 -15.35
C LEU A 240 -29.57 36.77 -16.07
N GLY A 241 -28.57 37.56 -16.47
CA GLY A 241 -28.77 38.80 -17.22
C GLY A 241 -29.48 39.92 -16.45
N GLN A 242 -29.58 39.81 -15.12
CA GLN A 242 -30.04 40.91 -14.29
C GLN A 242 -28.85 41.85 -14.02
N GLU A 243 -29.00 43.13 -14.36
CA GLU A 243 -28.02 44.15 -14.01
C GLU A 243 -27.88 44.22 -12.49
N VAL A 244 -26.86 43.54 -11.97
CA VAL A 244 -26.25 43.95 -10.71
C VAL A 244 -25.60 45.29 -11.02
N PRO A 245 -25.93 46.37 -10.28
CA PRO A 245 -25.24 47.63 -10.47
C PRO A 245 -23.75 47.34 -10.34
N PRO A 246 -22.89 47.84 -11.24
CA PRO A 246 -21.49 47.51 -11.23
C PRO A 246 -21.00 47.77 -9.81
N GLN A 247 -20.56 46.73 -9.10
CA GLN A 247 -19.66 46.94 -7.99
C GLN A 247 -18.38 47.48 -8.62
N LYS A 248 -18.37 48.81 -8.76
CA LYS A 248 -17.16 49.61 -8.76
C LYS A 248 -16.51 49.42 -7.40
N GLU A 249 -15.94 48.25 -7.15
CA GLU A 249 -14.74 48.16 -6.36
C GLU A 249 -13.64 47.66 -7.29
N LYS A 250 -13.06 48.67 -7.94
CA LYS A 250 -11.67 48.74 -8.36
C LYS A 250 -10.94 47.41 -8.14
N THR A 251 -10.67 46.67 -9.22
CA THR A 251 -9.30 46.20 -9.40
C THR A 251 -8.46 47.45 -9.26
N LYS A 252 -8.00 47.72 -8.03
CA LYS A 252 -6.70 48.35 -7.89
C LYS A 252 -5.78 47.33 -8.56
N ILE A 253 -5.54 47.51 -9.87
CA ILE A 253 -4.15 47.73 -10.26
C ILE A 253 -3.68 48.71 -9.21
N GLU A 254 -3.00 48.23 -8.15
CA GLU A 254 -2.35 49.15 -7.24
C GLU A 254 -1.50 49.99 -8.17
N THR A 255 -1.93 51.22 -8.42
CA THR A 255 -1.18 52.22 -9.17
C THR A 255 0.22 52.13 -8.63
N ALA A 256 1.17 51.83 -9.52
CA ALA A 256 2.57 51.57 -9.19
C ALA A 256 2.97 52.39 -7.96
N LYS A 257 2.97 51.75 -6.79
CA LYS A 257 3.67 52.35 -5.65
C LYS A 257 5.11 52.36 -6.11
N ASP A 258 5.74 53.53 -6.09
CA ASP A 258 7.18 53.61 -6.31
C ASP A 258 7.84 52.47 -5.51
N PHE A 259 8.72 51.70 -6.13
CA PHE A 259 9.35 50.54 -5.51
C PHE A 259 9.99 50.92 -4.16
N GLN A 260 10.38 52.19 -4.01
CA GLN A 260 10.83 52.72 -2.72
C GLN A 260 9.81 52.60 -1.59
N SER A 261 8.54 52.89 -1.86
CA SER A 261 7.42 52.75 -0.93
C SER A 261 7.11 51.28 -0.64
N ILE A 262 7.19 50.42 -1.65
CA ILE A 262 7.02 48.96 -1.48
C ILE A 262 8.12 48.41 -0.55
N LEU A 263 9.38 48.76 -0.78
CA LEU A 263 10.49 48.31 0.05
C LEU A 263 10.39 48.88 1.47
N LYS A 264 10.04 50.17 1.63
CA LYS A 264 9.85 50.81 2.95
C LYS A 264 8.72 50.18 3.76
N SER A 265 7.69 49.67 3.10
CA SER A 265 6.55 49.01 3.76
C SER A 265 6.74 47.50 3.93
N HIS A 266 7.76 46.90 3.31
CA HIS A 266 8.01 45.46 3.38
C HIS A 266 8.40 45.03 4.81
N PRO A 267 7.78 43.97 5.38
CA PRO A 267 8.02 43.55 6.76
C PRO A 267 9.50 43.33 7.12
N HIS A 268 10.29 42.80 6.19
CA HIS A 268 11.73 42.57 6.40
C HIS A 268 12.62 43.80 6.26
N PHE A 269 12.18 44.84 5.55
CA PHE A 269 13.02 45.99 5.19
C PHE A 269 12.61 47.28 5.92
N LYS A 270 11.39 47.34 6.48
CA LYS A 270 10.86 48.54 7.15
C LYS A 270 11.67 49.03 8.36
N GLU A 271 12.45 48.15 8.99
CA GLU A 271 13.28 48.47 10.16
C GLU A 271 14.73 48.84 9.79
N LEU A 272 15.07 48.82 8.49
CA LEU A 272 16.38 49.26 8.04
C LEU A 272 16.50 50.79 8.11
N PRO A 273 17.68 51.34 8.47
CA PRO A 273 17.93 52.78 8.40
C PRO A 273 17.66 53.32 6.99
N GLU A 274 17.09 54.52 6.90
CA GLU A 274 16.74 55.13 5.61
C GLU A 274 17.95 55.30 4.67
N SER A 275 19.14 55.56 5.23
CA SER A 275 20.40 55.60 4.48
C SER A 275 20.76 54.25 3.82
N LEU A 276 20.48 53.14 4.48
CA LEU A 276 20.73 51.80 3.95
C LEU A 276 19.68 51.42 2.91
N LEU A 277 18.41 51.78 3.13
CA LEU A 277 17.35 51.60 2.13
C LEU A 277 17.68 52.36 0.83
N GLN A 278 18.18 53.60 0.95
CA GLN A 278 18.63 54.39 -0.21
C GLN A 278 19.78 53.72 -0.97
N GLN A 279 20.71 53.08 -0.26
CA GLN A 279 21.81 52.32 -0.88
C GLN A 279 21.33 51.02 -1.53
N LEU A 280 20.25 50.41 -1.04
CA LEU A 280 19.73 49.13 -1.57
C LEU A 280 18.90 49.31 -2.85
N TYR A 281 18.22 50.44 -3.03
CA TYR A 281 17.34 50.65 -4.19
C TYR A 281 18.02 50.37 -5.55
N PRO A 282 19.23 50.85 -5.83
CA PRO A 282 19.89 50.62 -7.12
C PRO A 282 20.24 49.15 -7.37
N HIS A 283 20.33 48.32 -6.33
CA HIS A 283 20.66 46.90 -6.45
C HIS A 283 19.46 46.03 -6.82
N PHE A 284 18.23 46.53 -6.67
CA PHE A 284 17.01 45.87 -7.11
C PHE A 284 16.75 46.15 -8.59
N LYS A 285 17.27 45.27 -9.45
CA LYS A 285 17.14 45.41 -10.91
C LYS A 285 15.75 44.97 -11.38
N PRO A 286 15.05 45.79 -12.20
CA PRO A 286 13.75 45.41 -12.72
C PRO A 286 13.88 44.33 -13.81
N ILE A 287 12.97 43.36 -13.77
CA ILE A 287 12.78 42.34 -14.80
C ILE A 287 11.31 42.41 -15.19
N GLN A 288 11.06 42.71 -16.47
CA GLN A 288 9.71 42.78 -17.01
C GLN A 288 9.36 41.45 -17.66
N LEU A 289 8.25 40.87 -17.22
CA LEU A 289 7.75 39.58 -17.65
C LEU A 289 6.42 39.75 -18.36
N LYS A 290 6.28 39.06 -19.49
CA LYS A 290 4.98 38.91 -20.18
C LYS A 290 4.14 37.84 -19.48
N SER A 291 2.82 37.89 -19.66
CA SER A 291 1.93 36.83 -19.17
C SER A 291 2.38 35.44 -19.63
N GLY A 292 2.46 34.50 -18.69
CA GLY A 292 2.92 33.13 -18.90
C GLY A 292 4.45 32.96 -18.96
N GLN A 293 5.24 34.03 -18.94
CA GLN A 293 6.69 33.95 -19.02
C GLN A 293 7.27 33.38 -17.71
N VAL A 294 8.07 32.32 -17.83
CA VAL A 294 8.79 31.70 -16.72
C VAL A 294 9.97 32.58 -16.31
N LEU A 295 10.03 32.93 -15.03
CA LEU A 295 11.13 33.69 -14.42
C LEU A 295 12.32 32.78 -14.09
N TYR A 296 12.04 31.60 -13.51
CA TYR A 296 12.98 30.52 -13.32
C TYR A 296 12.23 29.17 -13.23
N ASP A 297 12.94 28.09 -13.55
CA ASP A 297 12.39 26.73 -13.53
C ASP A 297 13.01 25.88 -12.40
N VAL A 298 12.42 24.71 -12.13
CA VAL A 298 12.91 23.76 -11.15
C VAL A 298 14.31 23.29 -11.49
N GLY A 299 15.18 23.23 -10.47
CA GLY A 299 16.58 22.84 -10.62
C GLY A 299 17.51 23.97 -11.05
N MET A 300 17.00 25.16 -11.38
CA MET A 300 17.86 26.32 -11.65
C MET A 300 18.55 26.81 -10.36
N PRO A 301 19.82 27.27 -10.43
CA PRO A 301 20.52 27.84 -9.29
C PRO A 301 19.83 29.09 -8.75
N SER A 302 19.74 29.23 -7.42
CA SER A 302 19.11 30.38 -6.78
C SER A 302 20.08 31.56 -6.63
N GLY A 303 20.19 32.37 -7.69
CA GLY A 303 21.11 33.51 -7.76
C GLY A 303 20.54 34.86 -7.32
N HIS A 304 19.22 34.98 -7.14
CA HIS A 304 18.56 36.26 -6.85
C HIS A 304 17.38 36.11 -5.91
N TYR A 305 17.20 37.09 -5.01
CA TYR A 305 15.98 37.34 -4.24
C TYR A 305 15.04 38.21 -5.07
N PHE A 306 13.77 37.84 -5.18
CA PHE A 306 12.81 38.56 -6.02
C PHE A 306 11.74 39.25 -5.18
N MET A 307 11.32 40.45 -5.60
CA MET A 307 10.19 41.18 -5.02
C MET A 307 9.27 41.68 -6.13
N ILE A 308 7.96 41.54 -5.95
CA ILE A 308 6.98 41.92 -6.98
C ILE A 308 6.68 43.42 -6.88
N GLU A 309 7.01 44.18 -7.93
CA GLU A 309 6.72 45.62 -8.00
C GLU A 309 5.32 45.88 -8.59
N SER A 310 4.95 45.12 -9.61
CA SER A 310 3.62 45.14 -10.22
C SER A 310 3.26 43.78 -10.81
N GLY A 311 1.97 43.45 -10.89
CA GLY A 311 1.51 42.15 -11.41
C GLY A 311 1.55 41.02 -10.38
N GLN A 312 1.65 39.78 -10.86
CA GLN A 312 1.57 38.57 -10.03
C GLN A 312 2.45 37.44 -10.57
N ILE A 313 3.05 36.67 -9.65
CA ILE A 313 3.86 35.49 -9.95
C ILE A 313 3.17 34.24 -9.40
N GLU A 314 2.99 33.24 -10.24
CA GLU A 314 2.57 31.90 -9.85
C GLU A 314 3.80 31.02 -9.57
N ILE A 315 3.83 30.42 -8.37
CA ILE A 315 4.77 29.37 -8.00
C ILE A 315 4.09 28.03 -8.25
N ALA A 316 4.75 27.12 -8.96
CA ALA A 316 4.18 25.82 -9.33
C ALA A 316 5.20 24.67 -9.21
N HIS A 317 4.74 23.47 -8.88
CA HIS A 317 5.55 22.26 -8.77
C HIS A 317 5.33 21.35 -10.00
N PRO A 318 6.38 20.83 -10.64
CA PRO A 318 6.24 19.96 -11.82
C PRO A 318 5.75 18.57 -11.42
N LEU A 319 4.78 18.03 -12.15
CA LEU A 319 4.32 16.65 -11.98
C LEU A 319 5.28 15.70 -12.72
N LYS A 320 5.89 14.75 -11.98
CA LYS A 320 6.82 13.76 -12.53
C LYS A 320 6.21 13.07 -13.76
N ASN A 321 7.01 12.96 -14.83
CA ASN A 321 6.65 12.31 -16.10
C ASN A 321 5.53 13.00 -16.90
N THR A 322 5.24 14.28 -16.66
CA THR A 322 4.29 15.07 -17.48
C THR A 322 4.81 16.48 -17.75
N LYS A 323 4.22 17.18 -18.73
CA LYS A 323 4.40 18.64 -18.94
C LYS A 323 3.50 19.49 -18.02
N ALA A 324 2.80 18.87 -17.06
CA ALA A 324 1.85 19.54 -16.19
C ALA A 324 2.52 20.03 -14.91
N HIS A 325 2.02 21.14 -14.37
CA HIS A 325 2.48 21.72 -13.12
C HIS A 325 1.30 21.88 -12.17
N THR A 326 1.48 21.56 -10.89
CA THR A 326 0.54 21.89 -9.82
C THR A 326 0.82 23.29 -9.30
N HIS A 327 -0.19 24.14 -9.27
CA HIS A 327 -0.12 25.45 -8.64
C HIS A 327 0.19 25.28 -7.14
N VAL A 328 1.17 26.04 -6.64
CA VAL A 328 1.58 26.01 -5.22
C VAL A 328 1.12 27.26 -4.51
N VAL A 329 1.30 28.46 -5.09
CA VAL A 329 0.81 29.73 -4.55
C VAL A 329 0.88 30.83 -5.62
N THR A 330 0.00 31.83 -5.57
CA THR A 330 0.15 33.08 -6.35
C THR A 330 0.59 34.22 -5.43
N LEU A 331 1.69 34.88 -5.81
CA LEU A 331 2.27 36.01 -5.11
C LEU A 331 1.92 37.33 -5.81
N GLY A 332 1.64 38.36 -5.02
CA GLY A 332 1.25 39.70 -5.49
C GLY A 332 2.23 40.81 -5.08
N VAL A 333 1.89 42.05 -5.45
CA VAL A 333 2.70 43.25 -5.22
C VAL A 333 3.20 43.35 -3.78
N GLY A 334 4.49 43.63 -3.63
CA GLY A 334 5.18 43.77 -2.36
C GLY A 334 5.52 42.47 -1.65
N GLN A 335 5.21 41.30 -2.22
CA GLN A 335 5.68 40.03 -1.70
C GLN A 335 7.05 39.67 -2.29
N GLY A 336 7.93 39.18 -1.42
CA GLY A 336 9.23 38.63 -1.81
C GLY A 336 9.26 37.11 -1.78
N PHE A 337 10.12 36.52 -2.61
CA PHE A 337 10.27 35.07 -2.73
C PHE A 337 11.68 34.67 -3.17
N SER A 338 11.98 33.37 -3.05
CA SER A 338 13.27 32.67 -3.25
C SER A 338 14.26 32.69 -2.08
N GLU A 339 13.93 33.36 -0.98
CA GLU A 339 14.76 33.47 0.22
C GLU A 339 15.13 32.09 0.81
N LEU A 340 14.21 31.13 0.80
CA LEU A 340 14.46 29.78 1.32
C LEU A 340 15.53 29.04 0.51
N SER A 341 15.48 29.13 -0.82
CA SER A 341 16.47 28.48 -1.69
C SER A 341 17.85 29.13 -1.56
N ILE A 342 17.91 30.46 -1.38
CA ILE A 342 19.16 31.18 -1.12
C ILE A 342 19.75 30.79 0.25
N LEU A 343 18.94 30.81 1.30
CA LEU A 343 19.39 30.51 2.67
C LEU A 343 19.86 29.05 2.81
N ASN A 344 19.18 28.11 2.14
CA ASN A 344 19.54 26.69 2.16
C ASN A 344 20.61 26.32 1.12
N GLN A 345 21.01 27.24 0.25
CA GLN A 345 21.96 27.01 -0.84
C GLN A 345 21.54 25.85 -1.77
N THR A 346 20.23 25.72 -2.00
CA THR A 346 19.65 24.68 -2.85
C THR A 346 19.12 25.30 -4.15
N PRO A 347 19.07 24.54 -5.27
CA PRO A 347 18.35 24.98 -6.46
C PRO A 347 16.86 25.28 -6.18
N HIS A 348 16.21 26.01 -7.09
CA HIS A 348 14.77 26.25 -7.01
C HIS A 348 13.99 24.92 -7.06
N LYS A 349 13.14 24.68 -6.06
CA LYS A 349 12.28 23.48 -5.98
C LYS A 349 10.96 23.62 -6.76
N HIS A 350 10.61 24.85 -7.11
CA HIS A 350 9.39 25.20 -7.82
C HIS A 350 9.72 26.09 -9.01
N MET A 351 8.86 26.05 -10.03
CA MET A 351 8.87 26.99 -11.13
C MET A 351 8.18 28.28 -10.69
N ALA A 352 8.65 29.43 -11.17
CA ALA A 352 7.97 30.72 -11.01
C ALA A 352 7.63 31.29 -12.39
N LYS A 353 6.36 31.63 -12.64
CA LYS A 353 5.91 32.22 -13.91
C LYS A 353 4.97 33.40 -13.68
N ALA A 354 4.98 34.37 -14.59
CA ALA A 354 4.09 35.52 -14.51
C ALA A 354 2.65 35.16 -14.90
N VAL A 355 1.67 35.60 -14.10
CA VAL A 355 0.23 35.38 -14.40
C VAL A 355 -0.24 36.38 -15.47
N GLY A 356 0.21 37.64 -15.36
CA GLY A 356 -0.04 38.73 -16.31
C GLY A 356 1.24 39.50 -16.63
N GLU A 357 1.13 40.69 -17.22
CA GLU A 357 2.27 41.62 -17.29
C GLU A 357 2.74 41.94 -15.86
N THR A 358 3.98 41.56 -15.55
CA THR A 358 4.50 41.58 -14.18
C THR A 358 5.91 42.16 -14.19
N VAL A 359 6.18 43.09 -13.28
CA VAL A 359 7.53 43.59 -13.03
C VAL A 359 8.00 43.06 -11.69
N VAL A 360 9.10 42.32 -11.73
CA VAL A 360 9.79 41.84 -10.52
C VAL A 360 11.13 42.54 -10.37
N ARG A 361 11.51 42.82 -9.14
CA ARG A 361 12.79 43.42 -8.77
C ARG A 361 13.69 42.34 -8.22
N ALA A 362 14.79 42.07 -8.92
CA ALA A 362 15.76 41.06 -8.56
C ALA A 362 16.94 41.68 -7.79
N LEU A 363 17.23 41.13 -6.62
CA LEU A 363 18.39 41.46 -5.79
C LEU A 363 19.40 40.32 -5.88
N ASP A 364 20.63 40.63 -6.28
CA ASP A 364 21.71 39.65 -6.39
C ASP A 364 22.02 38.98 -5.04
N VAL A 365 22.26 37.67 -5.06
CA VAL A 365 22.55 36.87 -3.87
C VAL A 365 23.73 37.41 -3.05
N LYS A 366 24.73 38.05 -3.67
CA LYS A 366 25.85 38.67 -2.94
C LYS A 366 25.36 39.82 -2.08
N VAL A 367 24.48 40.67 -2.62
CA VAL A 367 23.90 41.81 -1.89
C VAL A 367 22.92 41.30 -0.82
N PHE A 368 22.13 40.27 -1.13
CA PHE A 368 21.28 39.61 -0.13
C PHE A 368 22.11 39.02 1.02
N ASN A 369 23.27 38.41 0.74
CA ASN A 369 24.17 37.90 1.78
C ASN A 369 24.80 39.01 2.64
N GLU A 370 25.00 40.21 2.11
CA GLU A 370 25.38 41.38 2.91
C GLU A 370 24.24 41.83 3.84
N LEU A 371 22.99 41.74 3.40
CA LEU A 371 21.82 42.00 4.27
C LEU A 371 21.73 41.00 5.43
N LEU A 372 22.19 39.76 5.24
CA LEU A 372 22.31 38.77 6.32
C LEU A 372 23.39 39.11 7.36
N LYS A 373 24.02 40.28 7.29
CA LYS A 373 24.87 40.83 8.35
C LYS A 373 24.17 41.93 9.17
N ALA A 374 23.00 42.40 8.74
CA ALA A 374 22.25 43.46 9.41
C ALA A 374 21.16 42.87 10.34
N PRO A 375 21.25 43.09 11.67
CA PRO A 375 20.26 42.58 12.62
C PRO A 375 18.83 43.08 12.35
N SER A 376 18.69 44.33 11.89
CA SER A 376 17.41 44.95 11.53
C SER A 376 16.73 44.32 10.31
N PHE A 377 17.43 43.48 9.55
CA PHE A 377 16.86 42.65 8.47
C PHE A 377 16.68 41.20 8.93
N LEU A 378 17.70 40.64 9.58
CA LEU A 378 17.72 39.23 10.02
C LEU A 378 16.60 38.91 11.01
N LEU A 379 16.34 39.79 11.98
CA LEU A 379 15.37 39.52 13.03
C LEU A 379 13.93 39.46 12.47
N PRO A 380 13.46 40.45 11.67
CA PRO A 380 12.18 40.33 10.96
C PRO A 380 12.06 39.10 10.06
N LEU A 381 13.15 38.72 9.36
CA LEU A 381 13.17 37.53 8.51
C LEU A 381 13.05 36.24 9.33
N ALA A 382 13.79 36.13 10.44
CA ALA A 382 13.70 35.00 11.36
C ALA A 382 12.29 34.87 11.94
N GLN A 383 11.66 35.99 12.33
CA GLN A 383 10.28 36.01 12.81
C GLN A 383 9.29 35.54 11.75
N ASP A 384 9.43 35.99 10.49
CA ASP A 384 8.55 35.55 9.40
C ASP A 384 8.70 34.05 9.11
N LEU A 385 9.94 33.54 9.02
CA LEU A 385 10.21 32.10 8.84
C LEU A 385 9.67 31.26 10.00
N ALA A 386 9.83 31.75 11.22
CA ALA A 386 9.25 31.14 12.40
C ALA A 386 7.71 31.09 12.25
N LYS A 387 7.04 32.21 11.97
CA LYS A 387 5.58 32.26 11.79
C LYS A 387 5.07 31.30 10.72
N ARG A 388 5.78 31.19 9.60
CA ARG A 388 5.45 30.24 8.53
C ARG A 388 5.53 28.80 9.05
N LEU A 389 6.60 28.44 9.75
CA LEU A 389 6.76 27.11 10.34
C LEU A 389 5.63 26.78 11.32
N HIS A 390 5.25 27.72 12.17
CA HIS A 390 4.13 27.57 13.11
C HIS A 390 2.79 27.40 12.41
N LYS A 391 2.55 28.17 11.35
CA LYS A 391 1.34 28.04 10.53
C LYS A 391 1.28 26.68 9.85
N ILE A 392 2.38 26.19 9.27
CA ILE A 392 2.47 24.87 8.65
C ILE A 392 2.28 23.74 9.68
N ASN A 393 2.72 23.96 10.92
CA ASN A 393 2.55 22.99 11.99
C ASN A 393 1.10 22.93 12.51
N ASN A 394 0.40 24.08 12.53
CA ASN A 394 -0.99 24.18 13.00
C ASN A 394 -2.05 23.92 11.91
N GLN A 395 -1.68 23.78 10.64
CA GLN A 395 -2.61 23.65 9.51
C GLN A 395 -3.05 22.21 9.17
N ILE A 396 -2.76 21.21 10.01
CA ILE A 396 -3.37 19.87 9.91
C ILE A 396 -3.85 19.48 11.30
N GLY A 397 -5.07 19.87 11.65
CA GLY A 397 -5.69 19.59 12.94
C GLY A 397 -6.39 18.24 12.95
N LEU A 398 -5.64 17.14 12.95
CA LEU A 398 -6.23 15.86 13.36
C LEU A 398 -6.49 15.94 14.87
N LYS A 399 -7.74 15.70 15.27
CA LYS A 399 -8.09 15.52 16.68
C LYS A 399 -7.39 14.25 17.21
N TYR A 400 -7.33 14.00 18.50
CA TYR A 400 -6.55 12.96 19.15
C TYR A 400 -7.43 12.40 20.26
N PHE A 401 -7.35 11.10 20.47
CA PHE A 401 -8.29 10.38 21.29
C PHE A 401 -7.58 9.69 22.46
N GLU A 402 -8.04 9.97 23.67
CA GLU A 402 -7.37 9.48 24.89
C GLU A 402 -8.12 8.60 25.81
N ASP A 403 -9.43 8.78 25.83
CA ASP A 403 -10.26 8.09 26.78
C ASP A 403 -10.58 6.71 26.20
N ILE A 404 -9.54 5.93 25.88
CA ILE A 404 -9.66 4.55 25.39
C ILE A 404 -10.38 3.66 26.39
N ASP A 405 -10.27 4.00 27.67
CA ASP A 405 -10.96 3.36 28.79
C ASP A 405 -12.47 3.66 28.83
N LYS A 406 -12.94 4.68 28.09
CA LYS A 406 -14.37 5.00 27.94
C LYS A 406 -14.96 4.45 26.65
N VAL A 407 -14.12 3.92 25.76
CA VAL A 407 -14.61 3.35 24.52
C VAL A 407 -15.33 2.05 24.83
N ASN A 408 -16.58 1.96 24.36
CA ASN A 408 -17.29 0.70 24.41
C ASN A 408 -16.79 -0.20 23.25
N PHE A 409 -15.92 -1.15 23.59
CA PHE A 409 -15.34 -2.11 22.65
C PHE A 409 -16.40 -2.99 21.96
N SER A 410 -17.53 -3.26 22.62
CA SER A 410 -18.57 -4.14 22.09
C SER A 410 -19.30 -3.48 20.93
N GLY A 411 -19.12 -4.00 19.72
CA GLY A 411 -19.84 -3.56 18.51
C GLY A 411 -19.04 -2.70 17.53
N ILE A 412 -17.89 -2.14 17.94
CA ILE A 412 -17.04 -1.34 17.04
C ILE A 412 -15.69 -1.99 16.73
N ALA A 413 -15.23 -2.95 17.54
CA ALA A 413 -13.93 -3.62 17.35
C ALA A 413 -13.83 -4.39 16.02
N ASP A 414 -14.97 -4.86 15.49
CA ASP A 414 -15.05 -5.60 14.23
C ASP A 414 -15.12 -4.69 13.00
N LEU A 415 -15.27 -3.36 13.17
CA LEU A 415 -15.43 -2.42 12.05
C LEU A 415 -14.14 -2.26 11.23
N ILE A 416 -12.98 -2.43 11.88
CA ILE A 416 -11.67 -2.42 11.23
C ILE A 416 -10.98 -3.75 11.56
N PRO A 417 -10.46 -4.49 10.58
CA PRO A 417 -9.78 -5.74 10.89
C PRO A 417 -8.49 -5.63 11.70
N LEU A 418 -8.26 -6.55 12.64
CA LEU A 418 -7.06 -6.57 13.49
C LEU A 418 -5.73 -6.53 12.69
N ALA A 419 -5.66 -7.23 11.55
CA ALA A 419 -4.49 -7.21 10.67
C ALA A 419 -4.19 -5.81 10.13
N VAL A 420 -5.24 -5.06 9.78
CA VAL A 420 -5.14 -3.70 9.23
C VAL A 420 -4.89 -2.70 10.33
N MET A 421 -5.53 -2.90 11.49
CA MET A 421 -5.21 -2.15 12.69
C MET A 421 -3.71 -2.24 12.99
N LYS A 422 -3.12 -3.45 12.96
CA LYS A 422 -1.69 -3.69 13.18
C LYS A 422 -0.78 -3.12 12.10
N MET A 423 -1.10 -3.38 10.84
CA MET A 423 -0.28 -2.97 9.70
C MET A 423 -0.21 -1.44 9.57
N GLN A 424 -1.35 -0.77 9.75
CA GLN A 424 -1.51 0.66 9.48
C GLN A 424 -1.62 1.48 10.78
N LYS A 425 -1.42 0.82 11.92
CA LYS A 425 -1.47 1.36 13.28
C LYS A 425 -2.71 2.25 13.50
N MET A 426 -3.89 1.69 13.22
CA MET A 426 -5.19 2.37 13.32
C MET A 426 -6.20 1.55 14.14
N ILE A 427 -7.16 2.18 14.83
CA ILE A 427 -8.23 1.48 15.57
C ILE A 427 -9.56 2.25 15.50
N PRO A 428 -10.71 1.59 15.57
CA PRO A 428 -12.00 2.26 15.71
C PRO A 428 -12.17 2.77 17.16
N LEU A 429 -12.66 3.99 17.32
CA LEU A 429 -12.82 4.64 18.63
C LEU A 429 -14.27 4.75 19.05
N PHE A 430 -15.18 5.12 18.15
CA PHE A 430 -16.63 5.07 18.37
C PHE A 430 -17.38 5.27 17.05
N CYS A 431 -18.64 4.87 17.01
CA CYS A 431 -19.50 4.99 15.83
C CYS A 431 -20.89 5.51 16.26
N GLU A 432 -21.26 6.72 15.84
CA GLU A 432 -22.54 7.37 16.15
C GLU A 432 -23.11 8.03 14.89
N ASP A 433 -24.42 7.94 14.63
CA ASP A 433 -25.12 8.60 13.51
C ASP A 433 -24.42 8.48 12.13
N ASN A 434 -23.93 7.29 11.82
CA ASN A 434 -23.19 6.99 10.58
C ASN A 434 -21.83 7.71 10.48
N GLU A 435 -21.30 8.29 11.56
CA GLU A 435 -19.94 8.80 11.67
C GLU A 435 -19.07 7.82 12.48
N LEU A 436 -18.02 7.28 11.85
CA LEU A 436 -17.05 6.38 12.47
C LEU A 436 -15.76 7.15 12.74
N VAL A 437 -15.39 7.19 14.01
CA VAL A 437 -14.17 7.86 14.47
C VAL A 437 -13.04 6.83 14.56
N VAL A 438 -11.94 7.09 13.85
CA VAL A 438 -10.81 6.17 13.70
C VAL A 438 -9.54 6.81 14.26
N GLY A 439 -8.93 6.14 15.22
CA GLY A 439 -7.66 6.49 15.86
C GLY A 439 -6.48 6.03 15.02
N LEU A 440 -5.49 6.90 14.78
CA LEU A 440 -4.28 6.64 14.00
C LEU A 440 -3.02 6.93 14.81
N VAL A 441 -2.04 6.03 14.84
CA VAL A 441 -0.75 6.29 15.51
C VAL A 441 0.16 7.18 14.65
N ASN A 442 0.09 7.05 13.33
CA ASN A 442 0.84 7.88 12.40
C ASN A 442 -0.06 8.34 11.24
N PRO A 443 -0.46 9.62 11.18
CA PRO A 443 -1.33 10.13 10.12
C PRO A 443 -0.62 10.43 8.79
N GLU A 444 0.71 10.31 8.72
CA GLU A 444 1.51 10.68 7.54
C GLU A 444 1.54 9.60 6.44
N SER A 445 0.84 8.47 6.60
CA SER A 445 0.77 7.43 5.58
C SER A 445 -0.31 7.74 4.54
N GLU A 446 0.11 7.96 3.28
CA GLU A 446 -0.79 8.15 2.12
C GLU A 446 -1.75 6.96 1.91
N GLU A 447 -1.35 5.77 2.38
CA GLU A 447 -2.14 4.54 2.27
C GLU A 447 -3.38 4.57 3.16
N ILE A 448 -3.35 5.30 4.29
CA ILE A 448 -4.43 5.36 5.29
C ILE A 448 -5.70 5.96 4.70
N TYR A 449 -5.61 7.06 3.94
CA TYR A 449 -6.79 7.68 3.33
C TYR A 449 -7.38 6.81 2.22
N SER A 450 -6.50 6.13 1.48
CA SER A 450 -6.94 5.15 0.50
C SER A 450 -7.57 3.94 1.15
N LEU A 451 -7.16 3.50 2.35
CA LEU A 451 -7.73 2.37 3.10
C LEU A 451 -9.02 2.75 3.83
N VAL A 452 -9.10 3.95 4.40
CA VAL A 452 -10.28 4.44 5.13
C VAL A 452 -11.48 4.60 4.20
N SER A 453 -11.28 5.23 3.04
CA SER A 453 -12.32 5.40 1.99
C SER A 453 -12.82 4.07 1.42
N ARG A 454 -11.94 3.08 1.48
CA ARG A 454 -12.09 1.73 0.97
C ARG A 454 -12.91 0.88 1.95
N TYR A 455 -12.53 0.84 3.23
CA TYR A 455 -12.99 -0.13 4.23
C TYR A 455 -14.29 0.31 4.88
N LEU A 456 -14.50 1.63 4.95
CA LEU A 456 -15.50 2.27 5.79
C LEU A 456 -16.42 3.19 4.98
N ALA A 457 -16.58 2.92 3.68
CA ALA A 457 -17.30 3.75 2.69
C ALA A 457 -18.77 4.06 3.06
N ASN A 458 -19.36 3.28 3.97
CA ASN A 458 -20.74 3.47 4.45
C ASN A 458 -20.84 4.46 5.63
N TYR A 459 -19.71 4.94 6.15
CA TYR A 459 -19.62 5.86 7.29
C TYR A 459 -18.94 7.18 6.89
N ARG A 460 -19.37 8.28 7.50
CA ARG A 460 -18.60 9.53 7.57
C ARG A 460 -17.40 9.28 8.46
N ILE A 461 -16.18 9.46 7.95
CA ILE A 461 -14.99 9.11 8.74
C ILE A 461 -14.37 10.35 9.37
N SER A 462 -14.21 10.29 10.69
CA SER A 462 -13.51 11.29 11.48
C SER A 462 -12.18 10.69 11.93
N LEU A 463 -11.06 11.22 11.46
CA LEU A 463 -9.74 10.72 11.85
C LEU A 463 -9.27 11.43 13.11
N GLN A 464 -8.87 10.63 14.09
CA GLN A 464 -8.22 11.09 15.29
C GLN A 464 -6.87 10.39 15.44
N MET A 465 -5.91 11.02 16.09
CA MET A 465 -4.65 10.41 16.43
C MET A 465 -4.78 9.65 17.76
N ILE A 466 -3.99 8.59 17.94
CA ILE A 466 -3.89 7.80 19.17
C ILE A 466 -2.42 7.48 19.45
N SER A 467 -2.08 7.11 20.67
CA SER A 467 -0.69 6.89 21.04
C SER A 467 -0.35 5.48 20.62
N GLN A 468 0.94 5.24 20.38
CA GLN A 468 1.42 3.87 20.22
C GLN A 468 1.05 3.01 21.44
N GLU A 469 0.98 3.61 22.63
CA GLU A 469 0.55 2.94 23.87
C GLU A 469 -0.95 2.62 23.88
N ASN A 470 -1.83 3.58 23.54
CA ASN A 470 -3.27 3.35 23.42
C ASN A 470 -3.58 2.32 22.32
N PHE A 471 -2.87 2.40 21.20
CA PHE A 471 -2.92 1.40 20.15
C PHE A 471 -2.53 0.00 20.67
N ASN A 472 -1.37 -0.12 21.32
CA ASN A 472 -0.91 -1.40 21.88
C ASN A 472 -1.87 -1.93 22.97
N ARG A 473 -2.44 -1.03 23.78
CA ARG A 473 -3.43 -1.34 24.81
C ARG A 473 -4.73 -1.84 24.18
N TRP A 474 -5.23 -1.17 23.15
CA TRP A 474 -6.40 -1.59 22.38
C TRP A 474 -6.22 -2.97 21.75
N ILE A 475 -5.06 -3.19 21.11
CA ILE A 475 -4.71 -4.49 20.52
C ILE A 475 -4.60 -5.57 21.61
N SER A 476 -3.99 -5.25 22.76
CA SER A 476 -3.88 -6.17 23.91
C SER A 476 -5.23 -6.45 24.56
N GLU A 477 -6.12 -5.47 24.66
CA GLU A 477 -7.49 -5.60 25.17
C GLU A 477 -8.32 -6.49 24.23
N ILE A 478 -8.26 -6.30 22.91
CA ILE A 478 -8.90 -7.20 21.92
C ILE A 478 -8.34 -8.62 22.00
N GLN A 479 -7.02 -8.77 22.16
CA GLN A 479 -6.38 -10.07 22.34
C GLN A 479 -6.77 -10.71 23.68
N LYS A 480 -6.91 -9.93 24.76
CA LYS A 480 -7.40 -10.39 26.05
C LYS A 480 -8.88 -10.74 26.01
N PHE A 481 -9.68 -10.00 25.27
CA PHE A 481 -11.10 -10.24 25.07
C PHE A 481 -11.30 -11.55 24.30
N SER A 482 -10.56 -11.76 23.21
CA SER A 482 -10.54 -13.04 22.47
C SER A 482 -10.08 -14.23 23.33
N THR A 483 -9.04 -14.07 24.15
CA THR A 483 -8.61 -15.13 25.11
C THR A 483 -9.53 -15.30 26.33
N ARG A 484 -10.31 -14.28 26.73
CA ARG A 484 -11.31 -14.38 27.80
C ARG A 484 -12.61 -15.02 27.30
N THR A 485 -13.02 -14.78 26.05
CA THR A 485 -14.13 -15.53 25.44
C THR A 485 -13.84 -17.01 25.34
N GLU A 486 -12.59 -17.43 25.08
CA GLU A 486 -12.22 -18.85 25.09
C GLU A 486 -12.24 -19.51 26.49
N ALA A 487 -12.10 -18.73 27.57
CA ALA A 487 -12.08 -19.23 28.95
C ALA A 487 -13.42 -19.05 29.72
N ASP A 488 -14.27 -18.09 29.34
CA ASP A 488 -15.55 -17.80 30.02
C ASP A 488 -16.80 -18.26 29.23
N GLU A 489 -16.70 -18.70 27.96
CA GLU A 489 -17.85 -19.19 27.19
C GLU A 489 -18.40 -20.56 27.63
N SER A 490 -17.76 -21.24 28.59
CA SER A 490 -18.39 -22.36 29.28
C SER A 490 -19.45 -21.95 30.31
N SER A 491 -19.64 -20.66 30.62
CA SER A 491 -20.65 -20.25 31.60
C SER A 491 -21.02 -18.76 31.60
N LYS A 492 -21.93 -18.35 30.70
CA LYS A 492 -23.18 -17.58 31.00
C LYS A 492 -23.71 -16.87 29.75
N VAL A 493 -24.67 -17.51 29.11
CA VAL A 493 -25.70 -16.83 28.31
C VAL A 493 -26.52 -15.95 29.24
N LYS A 494 -26.45 -14.62 29.07
CA LYS A 494 -27.57 -13.71 29.41
C LYS A 494 -27.57 -12.48 28.50
N ILE A 495 -28.54 -12.53 27.60
CA ILE A 495 -29.03 -11.54 26.67
C ILE A 495 -29.18 -10.16 27.34
N ARG A 496 -28.64 -9.12 26.71
CA ARG A 496 -29.21 -7.77 26.73
C ARG A 496 -29.57 -7.37 25.31
N SER A 497 -30.83 -6.97 25.16
CA SER A 497 -31.58 -6.77 23.94
C SER A 497 -31.14 -5.56 23.13
N GLY A 498 -30.72 -5.82 21.89
CA GLY A 498 -30.64 -4.88 20.76
C GLY A 498 -30.61 -5.69 19.46
N ASN A 499 -31.62 -5.53 18.61
CA ASN A 499 -31.92 -6.18 17.31
C ASN A 499 -31.20 -7.49 16.91
N LYS A 500 -31.99 -8.57 16.79
CA LYS A 500 -31.59 -9.97 16.57
C LYS A 500 -31.07 -10.36 15.16
N ASN A 501 -30.86 -9.45 14.21
CA ASN A 501 -30.65 -9.83 12.80
C ASN A 501 -29.42 -9.23 12.10
N GLU A 502 -28.47 -8.64 12.82
CA GLU A 502 -27.31 -8.02 12.17
C GLU A 502 -26.14 -9.00 12.07
N ILE A 503 -25.80 -9.42 10.84
CA ILE A 503 -24.63 -10.26 10.57
C ILE A 503 -23.38 -9.40 10.69
N LYS A 504 -22.43 -9.85 11.51
CA LYS A 504 -21.09 -9.24 11.62
C LYS A 504 -20.13 -9.89 10.60
N PRO A 505 -19.70 -9.16 9.54
CA PRO A 505 -18.92 -9.76 8.46
C PRO A 505 -17.55 -10.33 8.89
N VAL A 506 -16.95 -9.80 9.95
CA VAL A 506 -15.65 -10.30 10.45
C VAL A 506 -15.80 -11.68 11.09
N GLU A 507 -16.64 -11.79 12.11
CA GLU A 507 -16.89 -13.06 12.82
C GLU A 507 -17.41 -14.13 11.87
N GLU A 508 -18.30 -13.75 10.95
CA GLU A 508 -18.87 -14.68 9.99
C GLU A 508 -17.83 -15.15 8.95
N LEU A 509 -16.93 -14.26 8.50
CA LEU A 509 -15.84 -14.66 7.61
C LEU A 509 -14.83 -15.58 8.31
N ASP A 510 -14.50 -15.32 9.57
CA ASP A 510 -13.62 -16.19 10.35
C ASP A 510 -14.26 -17.57 10.55
N LYS A 511 -15.58 -17.66 10.82
CA LYS A 511 -16.31 -18.94 10.81
C LYS A 511 -16.24 -19.64 9.46
N ILE A 512 -16.43 -18.91 8.35
CA ILE A 512 -16.30 -19.48 6.99
C ILE A 512 -14.89 -20.03 6.77
N PHE A 513 -13.84 -19.37 7.28
CA PHE A 513 -12.46 -19.86 7.19
C PHE A 513 -12.23 -21.09 8.09
N GLN A 514 -12.76 -21.10 9.32
CA GLN A 514 -12.73 -22.27 10.20
C GLN A 514 -13.45 -23.46 9.56
N GLU A 515 -14.64 -23.26 9.00
CA GLU A 515 -15.39 -24.26 8.26
C GLU A 515 -14.59 -24.77 7.07
N ALA A 516 -13.98 -23.89 6.27
CA ALA A 516 -13.14 -24.28 5.15
C ALA A 516 -11.94 -25.13 5.57
N LEU A 517 -11.28 -24.79 6.70
CA LEU A 517 -10.19 -25.57 7.26
C LEU A 517 -10.66 -26.95 7.75
N ARG A 518 -11.73 -26.99 8.57
CA ARG A 518 -12.33 -28.23 9.11
C ARG A 518 -12.82 -29.16 8.00
N ASN A 519 -13.42 -28.59 6.96
CA ASN A 519 -13.94 -29.31 5.79
C ASN A 519 -12.85 -29.65 4.77
N ARG A 520 -11.59 -29.24 5.01
CA ARG A 520 -10.46 -29.45 4.12
C ARG A 520 -10.68 -28.88 2.69
N ALA A 521 -11.38 -27.76 2.60
CA ALA A 521 -11.65 -27.05 1.34
C ALA A 521 -10.37 -26.53 0.66
N SER A 522 -10.22 -26.80 -0.62
CA SER A 522 -9.14 -26.27 -1.47
C SER A 522 -9.39 -24.84 -1.95
N ASP A 523 -10.65 -24.49 -2.18
CA ASP A 523 -11.06 -23.14 -2.55
C ASP A 523 -12.32 -22.74 -1.76
N ILE A 524 -12.48 -21.46 -1.50
CA ILE A 524 -13.70 -20.83 -0.98
C ILE A 524 -14.21 -19.87 -2.04
N HIS A 525 -15.44 -20.05 -2.49
CA HIS A 525 -16.10 -19.24 -3.50
C HIS A 525 -17.16 -18.35 -2.86
N PHE A 526 -17.07 -17.04 -3.08
CA PHE A 526 -18.10 -16.07 -2.73
C PHE A 526 -18.73 -15.55 -4.02
N GLU A 527 -19.97 -15.95 -4.28
CA GLU A 527 -20.65 -15.70 -5.55
C GLU A 527 -21.92 -14.87 -5.36
N PRO A 528 -21.95 -13.63 -5.88
CA PRO A 528 -23.11 -12.77 -5.71
C PRO A 528 -24.30 -13.24 -6.56
N GLY A 529 -25.38 -13.65 -5.89
CA GLY A 529 -26.70 -13.83 -6.45
C GLY A 529 -27.55 -12.54 -6.42
N GLU A 530 -28.84 -12.67 -6.69
CA GLU A 530 -29.77 -11.51 -6.67
C GLU A 530 -30.18 -11.13 -5.26
N GLN A 531 -30.46 -12.13 -4.41
CA GLN A 531 -30.99 -11.93 -3.06
C GLN A 531 -29.99 -12.35 -1.97
N ASN A 532 -28.96 -13.13 -2.34
CA ASN A 532 -27.93 -13.62 -1.43
C ASN A 532 -26.57 -13.71 -2.15
N VAL A 533 -25.51 -13.95 -1.38
CA VAL A 533 -24.19 -14.36 -1.84
C VAL A 533 -24.06 -15.82 -1.45
N SER A 534 -23.91 -16.69 -2.44
CA SER A 534 -23.67 -18.11 -2.22
C SER A 534 -22.21 -18.30 -1.81
N VAL A 535 -22.00 -18.97 -0.69
CA VAL A 535 -20.66 -19.37 -0.23
C VAL A 535 -20.50 -20.86 -0.53
N ARG A 536 -19.50 -21.21 -1.34
CA ARG A 536 -19.26 -22.61 -1.73
C ARG A 536 -17.84 -23.03 -1.41
N PHE A 537 -17.68 -24.18 -0.78
CA PHE A 537 -16.38 -24.77 -0.54
C PHE A 537 -16.07 -25.80 -1.61
N ARG A 538 -14.87 -25.73 -2.20
CA ARG A 538 -14.36 -26.82 -3.03
C ARG A 538 -13.67 -27.86 -2.15
N VAL A 539 -14.37 -28.91 -1.77
CA VAL A 539 -13.81 -30.03 -1.00
C VAL A 539 -13.58 -31.19 -1.95
N ASP A 540 -12.35 -31.71 -1.96
CA ASP A 540 -11.94 -32.83 -2.81
C ASP A 540 -12.35 -32.67 -4.30
N GLY A 541 -12.27 -31.43 -4.80
CA GLY A 541 -12.55 -31.07 -6.20
C GLY A 541 -14.02 -30.72 -6.50
N VAL A 542 -14.95 -31.03 -5.61
CA VAL A 542 -16.39 -30.79 -5.77
C VAL A 542 -16.83 -29.56 -5.00
N LEU A 543 -17.71 -28.74 -5.59
CA LEU A 543 -18.29 -27.57 -4.92
C LEU A 543 -19.46 -27.99 -4.05
N HIS A 544 -19.37 -27.67 -2.77
CA HIS A 544 -20.43 -27.84 -1.78
C HIS A 544 -20.92 -26.47 -1.36
N GLU A 545 -22.22 -26.23 -1.48
CA GLU A 545 -22.82 -25.00 -0.97
C GLU A 545 -22.89 -25.05 0.56
N ARG A 546 -22.50 -23.95 1.19
CA ARG A 546 -22.64 -23.77 2.63
C ARG A 546 -24.12 -23.67 2.98
N SER A 547 -24.52 -24.26 4.10
CA SER A 547 -25.92 -24.24 4.57
C SER A 547 -26.47 -22.83 4.79
N GLU A 548 -25.60 -21.90 5.18
CA GLU A 548 -25.95 -20.51 5.46
C GLU A 548 -25.33 -19.57 4.43
N ASN A 549 -26.19 -19.00 3.60
CA ASN A 549 -25.82 -17.99 2.61
C ASN A 549 -25.83 -16.59 3.22
N ILE A 550 -24.99 -15.71 2.67
CA ILE A 550 -24.88 -14.32 3.16
C ILE A 550 -25.97 -13.48 2.47
N PRO A 551 -26.81 -12.72 3.18
CA PRO A 551 -27.78 -11.82 2.57
C PRO A 551 -27.11 -10.78 1.66
N LYS A 552 -27.74 -10.45 0.53
CA LYS A 552 -27.12 -9.61 -0.52
C LYS A 552 -26.62 -8.26 -0.01
N GLN A 553 -27.31 -7.68 0.97
CA GLN A 553 -26.97 -6.40 1.58
C GLN A 553 -25.58 -6.37 2.22
N TYR A 554 -25.03 -7.52 2.63
CA TYR A 554 -23.71 -7.63 3.25
C TYR A 554 -22.59 -7.94 2.22
N HIS A 555 -22.93 -8.11 0.94
CA HIS A 555 -21.99 -8.59 -0.07
C HIS A 555 -20.73 -7.72 -0.18
N ARG A 556 -20.89 -6.40 -0.14
CA ARG A 556 -19.78 -5.46 -0.30
C ARG A 556 -18.83 -5.53 0.89
N GLU A 557 -19.37 -5.67 2.09
CA GLU A 557 -18.63 -5.77 3.35
C GLU A 557 -17.76 -7.03 3.37
N PHE A 558 -18.28 -8.17 2.92
CA PHE A 558 -17.49 -9.41 2.81
C PHE A 558 -16.39 -9.31 1.73
N ILE A 559 -16.70 -8.79 0.54
CA ILE A 559 -15.69 -8.62 -0.52
C ILE A 559 -14.59 -7.65 -0.08
N ASN A 560 -14.98 -6.53 0.53
CA ASN A 560 -14.04 -5.60 1.13
C ASN A 560 -13.17 -6.38 2.12
N ARG A 561 -13.74 -6.99 3.16
CA ARG A 561 -13.01 -7.79 4.17
C ARG A 561 -12.03 -8.80 3.59
N ILE A 562 -12.36 -9.46 2.49
CA ILE A 562 -11.46 -10.37 1.79
C ILE A 562 -10.29 -9.61 1.14
N LYS A 563 -10.59 -8.59 0.32
CA LYS A 563 -9.58 -7.76 -0.33
C LYS A 563 -8.67 -7.04 0.66
N ILE A 564 -9.23 -6.66 1.81
CA ILE A 564 -8.52 -6.09 2.96
C ILE A 564 -7.39 -7.03 3.38
N LEU A 565 -7.74 -8.28 3.71
CA LEU A 565 -6.81 -9.28 4.21
C LEU A 565 -5.79 -9.70 3.15
N ALA A 566 -6.10 -9.45 1.88
CA ALA A 566 -5.28 -9.78 0.73
C ALA A 566 -4.45 -8.59 0.18
N GLU A 567 -4.47 -7.43 0.87
CA GLU A 567 -3.78 -6.19 0.48
C GLU A 567 -4.20 -5.64 -0.89
N MET A 568 -5.47 -5.82 -1.27
CA MET A 568 -6.04 -5.41 -2.56
C MET A 568 -6.75 -4.04 -2.50
N ASP A 569 -6.98 -3.40 -3.65
CA ASP A 569 -7.66 -2.11 -3.76
C ASP A 569 -9.18 -2.27 -3.73
N ILE A 570 -9.81 -1.94 -2.61
CA ILE A 570 -11.26 -2.09 -2.47
C ILE A 570 -12.08 -0.90 -3.01
N SER A 571 -11.41 0.13 -3.54
CA SER A 571 -12.06 1.23 -4.28
C SER A 571 -12.23 0.86 -5.75
N ASN A 572 -11.42 -0.10 -6.21
CA ASN A 572 -11.49 -0.66 -7.55
C ASN A 572 -12.39 -1.91 -7.53
N ASP A 573 -13.64 -1.75 -7.95
CA ASP A 573 -14.61 -2.84 -8.13
C ASP A 573 -14.89 -3.14 -9.62
N LYS A 574 -14.13 -2.48 -10.52
CA LYS A 574 -14.36 -2.51 -11.98
C LYS A 574 -13.34 -3.32 -12.75
N SER A 575 -12.26 -3.77 -12.11
CA SER A 575 -11.26 -4.61 -12.75
C SER A 575 -10.92 -5.84 -11.91
N PRO A 576 -10.53 -6.96 -12.54
CA PRO A 576 -10.01 -8.11 -11.80
C PRO A 576 -8.81 -7.71 -10.95
N GLN A 577 -8.70 -8.34 -9.78
CA GLN A 577 -7.58 -8.14 -8.87
C GLN A 577 -7.16 -9.46 -8.25
N ASP A 578 -5.88 -9.59 -7.95
CA ASP A 578 -5.30 -10.73 -7.26
C ASP A 578 -4.49 -10.25 -6.05
N GLY A 579 -4.51 -11.04 -4.98
CA GLY A 579 -3.80 -10.75 -3.73
C GLY A 579 -3.44 -12.01 -2.96
N GLN A 580 -2.72 -11.85 -1.87
CA GLN A 580 -2.38 -12.94 -0.96
C GLN A 580 -2.87 -12.62 0.44
N LEU A 581 -3.67 -13.53 0.97
CA LEU A 581 -4.26 -13.43 2.29
C LEU A 581 -3.47 -14.29 3.27
N LYS A 582 -3.02 -13.69 4.37
CA LYS A 582 -2.43 -14.41 5.51
C LYS A 582 -3.08 -13.94 6.81
N THR A 583 -3.75 -14.85 7.50
CA THR A 583 -4.36 -14.61 8.81
C THR A 583 -4.21 -15.84 9.70
N ARG A 584 -4.56 -15.73 10.99
CA ARG A 584 -4.53 -16.85 11.93
C ARG A 584 -5.95 -17.16 12.38
N ILE A 585 -6.35 -18.43 12.27
CA ILE A 585 -7.69 -18.95 12.58
C ILE A 585 -7.53 -20.15 13.51
N ASP A 586 -8.09 -20.11 14.72
CA ASP A 586 -7.96 -21.16 15.75
C ASP A 586 -6.50 -21.61 15.97
N GLU A 587 -5.59 -20.64 16.11
CA GLU A 587 -4.13 -20.82 16.20
C GLU A 587 -3.41 -21.38 14.95
N VAL A 588 -4.13 -21.74 13.90
CA VAL A 588 -3.60 -22.22 12.62
C VAL A 588 -3.40 -21.05 11.65
N ASP A 589 -2.24 -20.99 11.00
CA ASP A 589 -2.03 -20.04 9.91
C ASP A 589 -2.92 -20.40 8.71
N PHE A 590 -3.85 -19.50 8.39
CA PHE A 590 -4.67 -19.55 7.18
C PHE A 590 -4.03 -18.66 6.11
N ILE A 591 -3.51 -19.31 5.08
CA ILE A 591 -2.89 -18.64 3.94
C ILE A 591 -3.76 -18.94 2.71
N ALA A 592 -4.04 -17.95 1.88
CA ALA A 592 -4.78 -18.14 0.65
C ALA A 592 -4.34 -17.17 -0.45
N ARG A 593 -4.45 -17.59 -1.71
CA ARG A 593 -4.44 -16.65 -2.84
C ARG A 593 -5.86 -16.21 -3.12
N VAL A 594 -6.04 -14.91 -3.28
CA VAL A 594 -7.36 -14.31 -3.45
C VAL A 594 -7.43 -13.73 -4.85
N SER A 595 -8.53 -14.00 -5.54
CA SER A 595 -8.85 -13.36 -6.82
C SER A 595 -10.25 -12.81 -6.76
N THR A 596 -10.43 -11.56 -7.16
CA THR A 596 -11.74 -10.90 -7.28
C THR A 596 -11.99 -10.48 -8.71
N VAL A 597 -13.19 -10.73 -9.22
CA VAL A 597 -13.61 -10.33 -10.57
C VAL A 597 -14.97 -9.63 -10.53
N PRO A 598 -15.12 -8.47 -11.19
CA PRO A 598 -16.43 -7.82 -11.32
C PRO A 598 -17.40 -8.71 -12.09
N THR A 599 -18.63 -8.84 -11.61
CA THR A 599 -19.73 -9.49 -12.33
C THR A 599 -20.95 -8.58 -12.38
N LYS A 600 -21.95 -8.93 -13.18
CA LYS A 600 -23.22 -8.17 -13.27
C LYS A 600 -23.91 -7.97 -11.91
N LYS A 601 -23.76 -8.93 -11.00
CA LYS A 601 -24.42 -8.92 -9.69
C LYS A 601 -23.49 -8.42 -8.58
N GLY A 602 -22.30 -7.90 -8.91
CA GLY A 602 -21.27 -7.48 -7.96
C GLY A 602 -20.00 -8.34 -8.09
N GLU A 603 -18.97 -8.05 -7.31
CA GLU A 603 -17.72 -8.79 -7.37
C GLU A 603 -17.84 -10.23 -6.86
N LYS A 604 -17.35 -11.18 -7.65
CA LYS A 604 -17.11 -12.57 -7.24
C LYS A 604 -15.71 -12.66 -6.66
N SER A 605 -15.55 -13.38 -5.55
CA SER A 605 -14.25 -13.66 -4.94
C SER A 605 -14.01 -15.16 -4.86
N VAL A 606 -12.76 -15.58 -5.10
CA VAL A 606 -12.29 -16.94 -4.90
C VAL A 606 -11.02 -16.90 -4.06
N LEU A 607 -11.02 -17.61 -2.94
CA LEU A 607 -9.85 -17.80 -2.08
C LEU A 607 -9.35 -19.22 -2.26
N ARG A 608 -8.19 -19.40 -2.89
CA ARG A 608 -7.50 -20.68 -2.97
C ARG A 608 -6.68 -20.86 -1.70
N VAL A 609 -7.12 -21.75 -0.82
CA VAL A 609 -6.48 -22.00 0.48
C VAL A 609 -5.14 -22.69 0.25
N ILE A 610 -4.05 -22.00 0.59
CA ILE A 610 -2.72 -22.56 0.66
C ILE A 610 -2.60 -23.22 2.03
N ARG A 611 -2.64 -24.54 2.04
CA ARG A 611 -2.28 -25.28 3.24
C ARG A 611 -0.77 -25.18 3.42
N ALA A 612 -0.32 -24.78 4.60
CA ALA A 612 1.00 -25.14 5.09
C ALA A 612 1.06 -26.67 5.13
N SER A 613 1.44 -27.27 3.99
CA SER A 613 1.33 -28.71 3.81
C SER A 613 2.36 -29.40 4.70
N GLY A 614 1.94 -30.50 5.31
CA GLY A 614 2.85 -31.55 5.79
C GLY A 614 3.84 -31.97 4.71
N GLY A 615 4.77 -32.87 5.04
CA GLY A 615 5.90 -33.26 4.18
C GLY A 615 5.55 -33.57 2.72
N ILE A 616 6.56 -33.49 1.84
CA ILE A 616 6.44 -33.90 0.44
C ILE A 616 5.93 -35.34 0.41
N VAL A 617 4.94 -35.63 -0.44
CA VAL A 617 4.42 -36.99 -0.58
C VAL A 617 5.53 -37.86 -1.15
N PRO A 618 5.97 -38.92 -0.46
CA PRO A 618 6.97 -39.81 -1.01
C PRO A 618 6.49 -40.46 -2.31
N LEU A 619 7.38 -40.67 -3.29
CA LEU A 619 7.02 -41.20 -4.62
C LEU A 619 6.27 -42.55 -4.55
N ASN A 620 6.61 -43.39 -3.57
CA ASN A 620 5.95 -44.68 -3.32
C ASN A 620 4.55 -44.57 -2.69
N MET A 621 4.19 -43.41 -2.15
CA MET A 621 2.86 -43.12 -1.61
C MET A 621 1.96 -42.37 -2.60
N LEU A 622 2.53 -41.95 -3.74
CA LEU A 622 1.83 -41.19 -4.77
C LEU A 622 0.84 -42.05 -5.55
N ALA A 623 1.22 -43.29 -5.87
CA ALA A 623 0.37 -44.24 -6.57
C ALA A 623 0.42 -45.61 -5.90
N PRO A 624 -0.70 -46.30 -5.67
CA PRO A 624 -0.68 -47.69 -5.21
C PRO A 624 -0.23 -48.68 -6.31
N ASP A 625 -0.14 -48.24 -7.57
CA ASP A 625 0.21 -49.07 -8.71
C ASP A 625 1.74 -49.12 -8.97
N LYS A 626 2.28 -50.34 -9.00
CA LYS A 626 3.72 -50.57 -9.19
C LYS A 626 4.23 -50.15 -10.57
N ARG A 627 3.41 -50.22 -11.63
CA ARG A 627 3.80 -49.84 -13.00
C ARG A 627 4.06 -48.34 -13.07
N VAL A 628 3.18 -47.54 -12.49
CA VAL A 628 3.36 -46.08 -12.40
C VAL A 628 4.64 -45.75 -11.62
N ILE A 629 4.84 -46.38 -10.47
CA ILE A 629 6.06 -46.18 -9.67
C ILE A 629 7.31 -46.57 -10.47
N GLN A 630 7.29 -47.66 -11.24
CA GLN A 630 8.42 -48.09 -12.06
C GLN A 630 8.77 -47.08 -13.14
N VAL A 631 7.77 -46.52 -13.83
CA VAL A 631 8.01 -45.45 -14.82
C VAL A 631 8.62 -44.22 -14.14
N LEU A 632 8.02 -43.73 -13.06
CA LEU A 632 8.51 -42.55 -12.34
C LEU A 632 9.90 -42.75 -11.75
N LYS A 633 10.21 -43.94 -11.22
CA LYS A 633 11.57 -44.28 -10.77
C LYS A 633 12.55 -44.29 -11.93
N GLY A 634 12.18 -44.89 -13.05
CA GLY A 634 13.02 -44.90 -14.26
C GLY A 634 13.30 -43.50 -14.81
N VAL A 635 12.40 -42.54 -14.59
CA VAL A 635 12.62 -41.12 -14.89
C VAL A 635 13.56 -40.49 -13.88
N SER A 636 13.41 -40.75 -12.58
CA SER A 636 14.31 -40.21 -11.54
C SER A 636 15.76 -40.68 -11.66
N GLU A 637 16.00 -41.78 -12.38
CA GLU A 637 17.32 -42.36 -12.65
C GLU A 637 17.88 -41.93 -14.02
N ALA A 638 17.10 -41.22 -14.84
CA ALA A 638 17.52 -40.78 -16.16
C ALA A 638 18.51 -39.61 -16.06
N LYS A 639 19.57 -39.65 -16.89
CA LYS A 639 20.57 -38.57 -16.94
C LYS A 639 20.12 -37.36 -17.74
N GLN A 640 19.34 -37.58 -18.80
CA GLN A 640 18.87 -36.53 -19.69
C GLN A 640 17.53 -36.88 -20.32
N GLY A 641 16.86 -35.88 -20.88
CA GLY A 641 15.61 -36.02 -21.63
C GLY A 641 14.44 -35.31 -20.94
N LEU A 642 13.32 -35.20 -21.65
CA LEU A 642 12.13 -34.49 -21.21
C LEU A 642 11.10 -35.47 -20.67
N PHE A 643 10.63 -35.27 -19.44
CA PHE A 643 9.47 -35.96 -18.89
C PHE A 643 8.32 -34.98 -18.60
N LEU A 644 7.13 -35.32 -19.07
CA LEU A 644 5.96 -34.45 -18.99
C LEU A 644 4.91 -35.02 -18.04
N VAL A 645 4.41 -34.17 -17.15
CA VAL A 645 3.23 -34.44 -16.31
C VAL A 645 2.07 -33.62 -16.87
N THR A 646 0.99 -34.27 -17.29
CA THR A 646 -0.14 -33.61 -17.94
C THR A 646 -1.46 -33.83 -17.23
N GLY A 647 -2.43 -32.98 -17.56
CA GLY A 647 -3.77 -32.98 -16.98
C GLY A 647 -4.31 -31.57 -16.77
N PRO A 648 -5.58 -31.42 -16.36
CA PRO A 648 -6.22 -30.13 -16.21
C PRO A 648 -5.69 -29.46 -14.94
N THR A 649 -6.21 -28.28 -14.64
CA THR A 649 -5.96 -27.61 -13.37
C THR A 649 -6.47 -28.48 -12.21
N GLY A 650 -5.66 -28.61 -11.16
CA GLY A 650 -6.04 -29.34 -9.95
C GLY A 650 -5.94 -30.87 -10.03
N SER A 651 -5.32 -31.45 -11.07
CA SER A 651 -5.05 -32.90 -11.12
C SER A 651 -3.87 -33.36 -10.27
N GLY A 652 -3.15 -32.45 -9.61
CA GLY A 652 -2.00 -32.81 -8.76
C GLY A 652 -0.66 -32.91 -9.50
N LYS A 653 -0.51 -32.26 -10.66
CA LYS A 653 0.75 -32.25 -11.44
C LYS A 653 1.95 -31.76 -10.63
N SER A 654 1.81 -30.60 -9.97
CA SER A 654 2.85 -30.02 -9.11
C SER A 654 3.26 -30.97 -7.99
N THR A 655 2.29 -31.68 -7.38
CA THR A 655 2.55 -32.69 -6.35
C THR A 655 3.40 -33.85 -6.88
N THR A 656 3.09 -34.35 -8.08
CA THR A 656 3.87 -35.41 -8.73
C THR A 656 5.27 -34.94 -9.08
N LEU A 657 5.43 -33.74 -9.64
CA LEU A 657 6.74 -33.14 -9.94
C LEU A 657 7.57 -32.93 -8.68
N TYR A 658 7.02 -32.38 -7.61
CA TYR A 658 7.75 -32.19 -6.35
C TYR A 658 8.19 -33.51 -5.72
N SER A 659 7.40 -34.57 -5.88
CA SER A 659 7.76 -35.90 -5.39
C SER A 659 8.89 -36.53 -6.21
N LEU A 660 8.90 -36.33 -7.53
CA LEU A 660 10.02 -36.70 -8.40
C LEU A 660 11.29 -35.91 -8.04
N LEU A 661 11.18 -34.58 -7.91
CA LEU A 661 12.30 -33.72 -7.53
C LEU A 661 12.89 -34.15 -6.18
N ASN A 662 12.03 -34.46 -5.19
CA ASN A 662 12.49 -34.94 -3.89
C ASN A 662 13.17 -36.30 -3.95
N GLN A 663 12.80 -37.18 -4.89
CA GLN A 663 13.48 -38.46 -5.12
C GLN A 663 14.87 -38.27 -5.74
N ILE A 664 15.02 -37.26 -6.60
CA ILE A 664 16.27 -36.92 -7.31
C ILE A 664 17.22 -36.11 -6.43
N ASN A 665 16.67 -35.32 -5.50
CA ASN A 665 17.40 -34.41 -4.61
C ASN A 665 18.41 -35.15 -3.72
N GLN A 666 19.64 -35.24 -4.22
CA GLN A 666 20.76 -35.94 -3.61
C GLN A 666 21.99 -35.03 -3.65
N VAL A 667 22.92 -35.25 -2.72
CA VAL A 667 24.18 -34.51 -2.69
C VAL A 667 24.92 -34.72 -4.01
N GLY A 668 25.31 -33.62 -4.66
CA GLY A 668 26.05 -33.65 -5.94
C GLY A 668 25.17 -33.57 -7.19
N VAL A 669 23.85 -33.38 -7.05
CA VAL A 669 22.94 -33.10 -8.17
C VAL A 669 22.46 -31.65 -8.07
N ASN A 670 22.75 -30.83 -9.08
CA ASN A 670 22.27 -29.46 -9.16
C ASN A 670 20.89 -29.40 -9.80
N ILE A 671 19.88 -29.04 -8.99
CA ILE A 671 18.49 -28.96 -9.43
C ILE A 671 18.03 -27.50 -9.42
N MET A 672 17.50 -27.05 -10.55
CA MET A 672 16.96 -25.69 -10.73
C MET A 672 15.52 -25.73 -11.21
N THR A 673 14.64 -24.94 -10.60
CA THR A 673 13.23 -24.83 -11.00
C THR A 673 12.85 -23.41 -11.38
N ILE A 674 11.94 -23.26 -12.34
CA ILE A 674 11.30 -21.98 -12.69
C ILE A 674 9.77 -22.14 -12.62
N GLU A 675 9.12 -21.36 -11.76
CA GLU A 675 7.73 -21.58 -11.35
C GLU A 675 6.92 -20.27 -11.31
N ASP A 676 5.60 -20.36 -11.51
CA ASP A 676 4.67 -19.22 -11.50
C ASP A 676 3.41 -19.51 -10.67
N PRO A 677 3.45 -19.25 -9.35
CA PRO A 677 4.63 -19.03 -8.50
C PRO A 677 5.09 -20.35 -7.84
N VAL A 678 6.14 -20.29 -7.02
CA VAL A 678 6.59 -21.44 -6.21
C VAL A 678 5.48 -21.84 -5.23
N GLU A 679 5.01 -23.10 -5.31
CA GLU A 679 3.91 -23.61 -4.47
C GLU A 679 4.38 -24.08 -3.09
N LYS A 680 5.58 -24.68 -3.03
CA LYS A 680 6.21 -25.17 -1.80
C LYS A 680 7.72 -25.07 -1.90
N GLU A 681 8.34 -24.67 -0.80
CA GLU A 681 9.79 -24.65 -0.67
C GLU A 681 10.34 -26.07 -0.46
N LEU A 682 11.31 -26.46 -1.28
CA LEU A 682 12.01 -27.74 -1.24
C LEU A 682 13.47 -27.50 -0.85
N ALA A 683 13.85 -27.92 0.35
CA ALA A 683 15.24 -27.79 0.81
C ALA A 683 16.19 -28.62 -0.08
N GLY A 684 17.35 -28.04 -0.42
CA GLY A 684 18.40 -28.73 -1.19
C GLY A 684 18.37 -28.50 -2.70
N LEU A 685 17.43 -27.70 -3.22
CA LEU A 685 17.40 -27.30 -4.63
C LEU A 685 17.14 -25.79 -4.77
N ASN A 686 17.31 -25.26 -5.99
CA ASN A 686 17.18 -23.83 -6.28
C ASN A 686 15.85 -23.55 -6.99
N GLN A 687 14.93 -22.85 -6.33
CA GLN A 687 13.63 -22.49 -6.92
C GLN A 687 13.59 -21.02 -7.31
N VAL A 688 13.31 -20.76 -8.59
CA VAL A 688 13.15 -19.41 -9.12
C VAL A 688 11.68 -19.17 -9.39
N GLN A 689 11.15 -18.06 -8.86
CA GLN A 689 9.81 -17.59 -9.16
C GLN A 689 9.84 -16.61 -10.33
N LEU A 690 8.88 -16.71 -11.25
CA LEU A 690 8.75 -15.77 -12.35
C LEU A 690 8.44 -14.34 -11.86
N HIS A 691 9.10 -13.37 -12.49
CA HIS A 691 8.84 -11.94 -12.29
C HIS A 691 8.78 -11.21 -13.65
N PRO A 692 7.69 -11.35 -14.43
CA PRO A 692 7.62 -10.81 -15.79
C PRO A 692 7.83 -9.30 -15.86
N LYS A 693 7.34 -8.54 -14.86
CA LYS A 693 7.53 -7.08 -14.78
C LYS A 693 9.00 -6.66 -14.61
N ALA A 694 9.82 -7.54 -14.04
CA ALA A 694 11.26 -7.33 -13.88
C ALA A 694 12.08 -7.96 -15.03
N GLY A 695 11.41 -8.55 -16.04
CA GLY A 695 12.06 -9.21 -17.17
C GLY A 695 12.46 -10.67 -16.93
N LEU A 696 12.18 -11.25 -15.76
CA LEU A 696 12.45 -12.66 -15.45
C LEU A 696 11.30 -13.54 -15.96
N THR A 697 11.36 -13.90 -17.25
CA THR A 697 10.40 -14.76 -17.97
C THR A 697 10.91 -16.20 -18.09
N PHE A 698 10.05 -17.15 -18.51
CA PHE A 698 10.45 -18.55 -18.74
C PHE A 698 11.64 -18.68 -19.72
N PRO A 699 11.62 -18.10 -20.93
CA PRO A 699 12.77 -18.17 -21.84
C PRO A 699 14.04 -17.53 -21.26
N ALA A 700 13.92 -16.42 -20.52
CA ALA A 700 15.07 -15.73 -19.94
C ALA A 700 15.71 -16.54 -18.79
N ALA A 701 14.88 -17.15 -17.93
CA ALA A 701 15.32 -18.02 -16.85
C ALA A 701 15.97 -19.29 -17.40
N LEU A 702 15.33 -19.97 -18.36
CA LEU A 702 15.85 -21.19 -18.98
C LEU A 702 17.21 -20.98 -19.65
N ARG A 703 17.37 -19.91 -20.45
CA ARG A 703 18.67 -19.56 -21.04
C ARG A 703 19.74 -19.29 -19.99
N SER A 704 19.34 -18.82 -18.80
CA SER A 704 20.26 -18.57 -17.69
C SER A 704 20.63 -19.87 -16.98
N PHE A 705 19.67 -20.77 -16.77
CA PHE A 705 19.90 -22.09 -16.16
C PHE A 705 20.94 -22.88 -16.92
N LEU A 706 20.93 -22.87 -18.25
CA LEU A 706 21.95 -23.55 -19.07
C LEU A 706 23.39 -23.05 -18.84
N ARG A 707 23.60 -21.93 -18.13
CA ARG A 707 24.91 -21.41 -17.71
C ARG A 707 25.16 -21.54 -16.20
N GLN A 708 24.33 -22.30 -15.51
CA GLN A 708 24.42 -22.52 -14.06
C GLN A 708 24.82 -23.96 -13.72
N ASP A 709 25.28 -24.74 -14.71
CA ASP A 709 25.67 -26.14 -14.55
C ASP A 709 24.58 -27.03 -13.91
N PRO A 710 23.31 -26.98 -14.37
CA PRO A 710 22.26 -27.81 -13.80
C PRO A 710 22.36 -29.26 -14.30
N ASP A 711 22.05 -30.22 -13.45
CA ASP A 711 21.79 -31.60 -13.87
C ASP A 711 20.30 -31.78 -14.22
N VAL A 712 19.43 -31.15 -13.43
CA VAL A 712 17.98 -31.24 -13.57
C VAL A 712 17.34 -29.86 -13.62
N ILE A 713 16.49 -29.66 -14.62
CA ILE A 713 15.72 -28.43 -14.82
C ILE A 713 14.23 -28.76 -14.68
N MET A 714 13.51 -28.06 -13.81
CA MET A 714 12.04 -28.12 -13.77
C MET A 714 11.44 -26.82 -14.27
N VAL A 715 10.54 -26.93 -15.25
CA VAL A 715 9.78 -25.81 -15.78
C VAL A 715 8.32 -26.00 -15.39
N GLY A 716 7.76 -25.05 -14.64
CA GLY A 716 6.40 -25.13 -14.12
C GLY A 716 5.38 -25.57 -15.16
N GLU A 717 5.41 -24.97 -16.35
CA GLU A 717 4.61 -25.42 -17.50
C GLU A 717 5.15 -24.91 -18.84
N ILE A 718 4.92 -25.68 -19.90
CA ILE A 718 5.17 -25.27 -21.30
C ILE A 718 3.87 -24.70 -21.86
N ARG A 719 3.80 -23.37 -22.00
CA ARG A 719 2.63 -22.66 -22.54
C ARG A 719 2.73 -22.35 -24.03
N ASP A 720 3.94 -22.18 -24.55
CA ASP A 720 4.21 -21.66 -25.88
C ASP A 720 5.36 -22.39 -26.59
N ALA A 721 5.46 -22.16 -27.90
CA ALA A 721 6.44 -22.81 -28.76
C ALA A 721 7.89 -22.43 -28.41
N GLU A 722 8.15 -21.18 -28.00
CA GLU A 722 9.51 -20.74 -27.63
C GLU A 722 10.01 -21.54 -26.42
N SER A 723 9.20 -21.61 -25.36
CA SER A 723 9.51 -22.36 -24.14
C SER A 723 9.68 -23.85 -24.44
N ALA A 724 8.83 -24.40 -25.31
CA ALA A 724 8.92 -25.80 -25.73
C ALA A 724 10.26 -26.09 -26.44
N HIS A 725 10.67 -25.24 -27.39
CA HIS A 725 11.95 -25.39 -28.10
C HIS A 725 13.15 -25.39 -27.14
N ILE A 726 13.19 -24.42 -26.21
CA ILE A 726 14.31 -24.32 -25.24
C ILE A 726 14.35 -25.53 -24.31
N VAL A 727 13.18 -26.01 -23.86
CA VAL A 727 13.08 -27.21 -23.01
C VAL A 727 13.57 -28.46 -23.72
N LEU A 728 13.18 -28.68 -24.98
CA LEU A 728 13.65 -29.83 -25.74
C LEU A 728 15.14 -29.73 -26.07
N GLU A 729 15.66 -28.54 -26.37
CA GLU A 729 17.08 -28.31 -26.57
C GLU A 729 17.89 -28.64 -25.31
N ALA A 730 17.44 -28.16 -24.14
CA ALA A 730 18.04 -28.52 -22.85
C ALA A 730 18.04 -30.04 -22.63
N ALA A 731 16.92 -30.71 -22.92
CA ALA A 731 16.78 -32.16 -22.79
C ALA A 731 17.73 -32.95 -23.70
N ILE A 732 17.98 -32.47 -24.92
CA ILE A 732 18.90 -33.09 -25.88
C ILE A 732 20.37 -32.84 -25.49
N THR A 733 20.66 -31.67 -24.93
CA THR A 733 22.02 -31.23 -24.59
C THR A 733 22.55 -31.76 -23.25
N GLY A 734 21.89 -32.75 -22.66
CA GLY A 734 22.42 -33.48 -21.50
C GLY A 734 21.68 -33.26 -20.18
N HIS A 735 20.57 -32.52 -20.18
CA HIS A 735 19.84 -32.20 -18.95
C HIS A 735 18.60 -33.09 -18.80
N LEU A 736 18.28 -33.51 -17.57
CA LEU A 736 16.95 -34.05 -17.27
C LEU A 736 15.99 -32.88 -17.10
N VAL A 737 14.98 -32.79 -17.95
CA VAL A 737 13.99 -31.72 -17.91
C VAL A 737 12.63 -32.26 -17.51
N LEU A 738 12.06 -31.69 -16.46
CA LEU A 738 10.72 -32.01 -15.97
C LEU A 738 9.79 -30.83 -16.24
N SER A 739 8.60 -31.08 -16.79
CA SER A 739 7.64 -30.00 -17.01
C SER A 739 6.19 -30.46 -16.99
N THR A 740 5.27 -29.49 -17.07
CA THR A 740 3.85 -29.77 -17.21
C THR A 740 3.25 -29.23 -18.51
N MET A 741 2.21 -29.91 -18.98
CA MET A 741 1.37 -29.46 -20.10
C MET A 741 -0.11 -29.75 -19.80
N HIS A 742 -0.98 -29.09 -20.56
CA HIS A 742 -2.42 -29.28 -20.47
C HIS A 742 -2.93 -30.10 -21.66
N THR A 743 -2.89 -31.42 -21.53
CA THR A 743 -3.51 -32.36 -22.47
C THR A 743 -4.50 -33.29 -21.77
N ASN A 744 -5.37 -33.94 -22.54
CA ASN A 744 -6.37 -34.86 -22.01
C ASN A 744 -5.80 -36.26 -21.79
N SER A 745 -5.02 -36.76 -22.75
CA SER A 745 -4.25 -38.00 -22.62
C SER A 745 -2.74 -37.74 -22.59
N SER A 746 -2.00 -38.74 -22.14
CA SER A 746 -0.54 -38.74 -22.12
C SER A 746 0.03 -38.79 -23.55
N LEU A 747 -0.63 -39.49 -24.48
CA LEU A 747 -0.24 -39.58 -25.89
C LEU A 747 -0.57 -38.30 -26.68
N ASP A 748 -1.66 -37.60 -26.37
CA ASP A 748 -2.03 -36.31 -27.00
C ASP A 748 -0.93 -35.25 -26.85
N THR A 749 -0.08 -35.41 -25.83
CA THR A 749 1.08 -34.54 -25.58
C THR A 749 2.03 -34.50 -26.77
N ILE A 750 2.15 -35.60 -27.52
CA ILE A 750 3.01 -35.71 -28.71
C ILE A 750 2.45 -34.80 -29.82
N SER A 751 1.15 -34.89 -30.09
CA SER A 751 0.46 -34.01 -31.04
C SER A 751 0.56 -32.55 -30.62
N ARG A 752 0.43 -32.26 -29.31
CA ARG A 752 0.55 -30.89 -28.80
C ARG A 752 1.95 -30.31 -28.96
N LEU A 753 3.01 -31.10 -28.78
CA LEU A 753 4.38 -30.67 -29.09
C LEU A 753 4.55 -30.40 -30.59
N ALA A 754 3.92 -31.19 -31.45
CA ALA A 754 3.93 -30.98 -32.90
C ALA A 754 3.22 -29.69 -33.34
N GLU A 755 2.14 -29.31 -32.64
CA GLU A 755 1.44 -28.03 -32.85
C GLU A 755 2.32 -26.82 -32.53
N PHE A 756 3.32 -26.98 -31.66
CA PHE A 756 4.36 -25.98 -31.41
C PHE A 756 5.48 -26.00 -32.46
N GLU A 757 5.24 -26.62 -33.62
CA GLU A 757 6.17 -26.71 -34.75
C GLU A 757 7.47 -27.48 -34.43
N ILE A 758 7.47 -28.29 -33.38
CA ILE A 758 8.61 -29.14 -33.04
C ILE A 758 8.65 -30.34 -33.98
N SER A 759 9.83 -30.60 -34.55
CA SER A 759 10.01 -31.71 -35.48
C SER A 759 9.81 -33.07 -34.78
N PRO A 760 9.20 -34.07 -35.46
CA PRO A 760 9.04 -35.43 -34.92
C PRO A 760 10.35 -36.06 -34.45
N VAL A 761 11.45 -35.81 -35.17
CA VAL A 761 12.80 -36.29 -34.82
C VAL A 761 13.27 -35.68 -33.50
N THR A 762 13.02 -34.39 -33.27
CA THR A 762 13.33 -33.70 -32.01
C THR A 762 12.52 -34.28 -30.86
N ILE A 763 11.22 -34.53 -31.06
CA ILE A 763 10.35 -35.16 -30.05
C ILE A 763 10.88 -36.55 -29.69
N ALA A 764 11.15 -37.39 -30.69
CA ALA A 764 11.67 -38.75 -30.50
C ALA A 764 13.00 -38.79 -29.75
N SER A 765 13.87 -37.80 -29.99
CA SER A 765 15.18 -37.70 -29.36
C SER A 765 15.10 -37.21 -27.91
N ALA A 766 14.23 -36.24 -27.63
CA ALA A 766 14.15 -35.60 -26.32
C ALA A 766 13.21 -36.31 -25.34
N LEU A 767 12.05 -36.78 -25.78
CA LEU A 767 10.96 -37.21 -24.90
C LEU A 767 11.27 -38.56 -24.24
N LEU A 768 11.29 -38.60 -22.91
CA LEU A 768 11.48 -39.81 -22.10
C LEU A 768 10.17 -40.57 -21.88
N GLY A 769 9.06 -39.84 -21.81
CA GLY A 769 7.77 -40.39 -21.45
C GLY A 769 6.83 -39.31 -20.96
N CYS A 770 5.61 -39.73 -20.64
CA CYS A 770 4.58 -38.83 -20.15
C CYS A 770 3.72 -39.53 -19.11
N VAL A 771 3.17 -38.75 -18.19
CA VAL A 771 2.09 -39.18 -17.31
C VAL A 771 0.95 -38.17 -17.38
N SER A 772 -0.22 -38.63 -17.79
CA SER A 772 -1.47 -37.89 -17.62
C SER A 772 -2.10 -38.27 -16.29
N GLN A 773 -2.59 -37.28 -15.56
CA GLN A 773 -3.12 -37.45 -14.22
C GLN A 773 -4.49 -36.79 -14.05
N ARG A 774 -5.33 -37.45 -13.26
CA ARG A 774 -6.57 -36.90 -12.66
C ARG A 774 -6.63 -37.28 -11.19
N LEU A 775 -7.45 -36.58 -10.41
CA LEU A 775 -7.73 -36.94 -9.01
C LEU A 775 -9.19 -37.37 -8.89
N LEU A 776 -9.41 -38.56 -8.34
CA LEU A 776 -10.72 -39.07 -7.97
C LEU A 776 -10.90 -38.94 -6.46
N ARG A 777 -12.13 -38.71 -6.00
CA ARG A 777 -12.45 -38.80 -4.57
C ARG A 777 -12.27 -40.24 -4.07
N ALA A 778 -11.67 -40.40 -2.92
CA ALA A 778 -11.43 -41.70 -2.31
C ALA A 778 -12.60 -42.12 -1.42
N ASN A 779 -12.92 -43.40 -1.36
CA ASN A 779 -13.94 -43.94 -0.47
C ASN A 779 -13.60 -43.66 0.99
N CYS A 780 -14.57 -43.18 1.76
CA CYS A 780 -14.39 -42.94 3.18
C CYS A 780 -14.21 -44.28 3.93
N LYS A 781 -12.98 -44.54 4.40
CA LYS A 781 -12.65 -45.79 5.13
C LYS A 781 -13.50 -46.04 6.37
N SER A 782 -14.13 -45.00 6.94
CA SER A 782 -14.91 -45.11 8.18
C SER A 782 -16.37 -45.51 7.96
N CYS A 783 -16.90 -45.36 6.74
CA CYS A 783 -18.28 -45.76 6.39
C CYS A 783 -18.36 -46.53 5.07
N SER A 784 -17.22 -47.01 4.59
CA SER A 784 -17.16 -47.87 3.42
C SER A 784 -17.78 -49.22 3.75
N GLU A 785 -18.64 -49.68 2.88
CA GLU A 785 -19.27 -51.00 2.96
C GLU A 785 -19.39 -51.63 1.57
N ASP A 786 -19.58 -52.94 1.56
CA ASP A 786 -19.81 -53.68 0.32
C ASP A 786 -21.28 -53.56 -0.09
N ARG A 787 -21.50 -53.24 -1.36
CA ARG A 787 -22.81 -53.19 -2.00
C ARG A 787 -22.80 -54.07 -3.24
N GLN A 788 -23.89 -54.78 -3.50
CA GLN A 788 -24.09 -55.53 -4.74
C GLN A 788 -23.94 -54.61 -5.96
N THR A 789 -23.11 -55.00 -6.91
CA THR A 789 -22.87 -54.25 -8.15
C THR A 789 -24.16 -54.22 -8.98
N THR A 790 -24.54 -53.04 -9.47
CA THR A 790 -25.72 -52.90 -10.34
C THR A 790 -25.47 -53.47 -11.73
N ASP A 791 -26.52 -53.82 -12.47
CA ASP A 791 -26.39 -54.28 -13.86
C ASP A 791 -25.67 -53.25 -14.74
N PHE A 792 -25.94 -51.96 -14.53
CA PHE A 792 -25.24 -50.86 -15.20
C PHE A 792 -23.74 -50.88 -14.90
N GLU A 793 -23.34 -51.03 -13.63
CA GLU A 793 -21.92 -51.10 -13.27
C GLU A 793 -21.24 -52.33 -13.86
N LYS A 794 -21.92 -53.49 -13.84
CA LYS A 794 -21.41 -54.73 -14.46
C LYS A 794 -21.16 -54.52 -15.95
N GLU A 795 -22.11 -53.92 -16.67
CA GLU A 795 -21.96 -53.58 -18.08
C GLU A 795 -20.83 -52.57 -18.30
N PHE A 796 -20.74 -51.55 -17.45
CA PHE A 796 -19.70 -50.53 -17.53
C PHE A 796 -18.29 -51.10 -17.36
N PHE A 797 -18.09 -52.06 -16.45
CA PHE A 797 -16.84 -52.81 -16.32
C PHE A 797 -16.52 -53.63 -17.57
N VAL A 798 -17.50 -54.38 -18.09
CA VAL A 798 -17.31 -55.22 -19.29
C VAL A 798 -16.93 -54.39 -20.52
N GLN A 799 -17.53 -53.21 -20.67
CA GLN A 799 -17.25 -52.32 -21.80
C GLN A 799 -15.87 -51.65 -21.74
N ASN A 800 -15.34 -51.37 -20.54
CA ASN A 800 -14.22 -50.45 -20.36
C ASN A 800 -13.00 -51.06 -19.65
N LEU A 801 -13.06 -52.32 -19.20
CA LEU A 801 -11.94 -53.01 -18.58
C LEU A 801 -11.82 -54.43 -19.14
N THR A 802 -10.92 -54.62 -20.10
CA THR A 802 -10.75 -55.89 -20.79
C THR A 802 -10.09 -56.95 -19.90
N GLY A 803 -10.49 -58.21 -20.06
CA GLY A 803 -9.87 -59.36 -19.39
C GLY A 803 -10.17 -59.51 -17.89
N ILE A 804 -11.01 -58.66 -17.29
CA ILE A 804 -11.40 -58.73 -15.88
C ILE A 804 -12.92 -58.86 -15.77
N SER A 805 -13.40 -59.89 -15.07
CA SER A 805 -14.82 -60.06 -14.81
C SER A 805 -15.34 -58.96 -13.87
N PRO A 806 -16.56 -58.43 -14.09
CA PRO A 806 -17.14 -57.44 -13.21
C PRO A 806 -17.30 -58.02 -11.79
N PRO A 807 -17.01 -57.24 -10.73
CA PRO A 807 -17.11 -57.73 -9.37
C PRO A 807 -18.59 -57.93 -8.99
N GLU A 808 -18.90 -58.95 -8.17
CA GLU A 808 -20.27 -59.11 -7.64
C GLU A 808 -20.62 -58.01 -6.63
N THR A 809 -19.62 -57.50 -5.91
CA THR A 809 -19.79 -56.40 -4.95
C THR A 809 -18.74 -55.32 -5.15
N VAL A 810 -19.14 -54.06 -4.97
CA VAL A 810 -18.27 -52.89 -4.95
C VAL A 810 -18.32 -52.19 -3.61
N LYS A 811 -17.23 -51.51 -3.23
CA LYS A 811 -17.21 -50.67 -2.02
C LYS A 811 -17.76 -49.28 -2.30
N VAL A 812 -18.70 -48.86 -1.45
CA VAL A 812 -19.27 -47.51 -1.47
C VAL A 812 -19.29 -46.93 -0.06
N GLY A 813 -19.10 -45.61 0.05
CA GLY A 813 -19.26 -44.92 1.32
C GLY A 813 -20.71 -44.51 1.54
N LYS A 814 -21.35 -44.99 2.61
CA LYS A 814 -22.72 -44.60 2.97
C LYS A 814 -22.89 -43.14 3.41
N GLY A 815 -21.79 -42.47 3.73
CA GLY A 815 -21.79 -41.18 4.42
C GLY A 815 -21.77 -41.35 5.94
N CYS A 816 -20.89 -40.60 6.61
CA CYS A 816 -20.81 -40.56 8.08
C CYS A 816 -20.29 -39.18 8.51
N VAL A 817 -20.21 -38.95 9.82
CA VAL A 817 -19.71 -37.68 10.39
C VAL A 817 -18.32 -37.32 9.87
N ARG A 818 -17.41 -38.29 9.73
CA ARG A 818 -16.03 -38.03 9.26
C ARG A 818 -15.96 -37.51 7.83
N CYS A 819 -16.80 -38.03 6.93
CA CYS A 819 -16.88 -37.57 5.54
C CYS A 819 -18.03 -36.59 5.30
N GLN A 820 -18.67 -36.12 6.38
CA GLN A 820 -19.79 -35.18 6.34
C GLN A 820 -20.93 -35.65 5.42
N GLY A 821 -21.23 -36.94 5.48
CA GLY A 821 -22.31 -37.55 4.69
C GLY A 821 -21.99 -37.79 3.21
N THR A 822 -20.84 -37.34 2.69
CA THR A 822 -20.54 -37.46 1.24
C THR A 822 -20.22 -38.89 0.78
N GLY A 823 -19.78 -39.75 1.70
CA GLY A 823 -19.25 -41.08 1.38
C GLY A 823 -17.79 -41.08 0.94
N TYR A 824 -17.18 -39.91 0.72
CA TYR A 824 -15.80 -39.76 0.26
C TYR A 824 -14.93 -39.01 1.26
N LEU A 825 -13.66 -39.36 1.35
CA LEU A 825 -12.71 -38.69 2.22
C LEU A 825 -11.32 -38.70 1.55
N ASP A 826 -10.80 -37.52 1.22
CA ASP A 826 -9.55 -37.31 0.47
C ASP A 826 -9.66 -37.69 -1.01
N ARG A 827 -8.52 -37.60 -1.73
CA ARG A 827 -8.41 -37.88 -3.16
C ARG A 827 -7.29 -38.86 -3.43
N ILE A 828 -7.48 -39.68 -4.46
CA ILE A 828 -6.47 -40.57 -5.02
C ILE A 828 -6.18 -40.16 -6.46
N PRO A 829 -4.92 -40.21 -6.89
CA PRO A 829 -4.59 -39.99 -8.28
C PRO A 829 -4.85 -41.25 -9.11
N VAL A 830 -5.30 -41.01 -10.35
CA VAL A 830 -5.33 -42.00 -11.42
C VAL A 830 -4.43 -41.52 -12.54
N PHE A 831 -3.75 -42.48 -13.15
CA PHE A 831 -2.66 -42.21 -14.07
C PHE A 831 -2.89 -42.94 -15.38
N GLU A 832 -2.42 -42.31 -16.44
CA GLU A 832 -2.14 -42.93 -17.72
C GLU A 832 -0.69 -42.57 -18.04
N THR A 833 0.18 -43.57 -18.13
CA THR A 833 1.63 -43.32 -18.22
C THR A 833 2.32 -44.29 -19.15
N TRP A 834 3.37 -43.78 -19.79
CA TRP A 834 4.25 -44.55 -20.65
C TRP A 834 5.67 -43.98 -20.58
N ARG A 835 6.63 -44.81 -20.96
CA ARG A 835 8.03 -44.44 -21.15
C ARG A 835 8.43 -44.80 -22.57
N ALA A 836 9.19 -43.91 -23.22
CA ALA A 836 9.62 -44.11 -24.60
C ALA A 836 10.57 -45.31 -24.72
N THR A 837 10.09 -46.38 -25.35
CA THR A 837 10.90 -47.53 -25.79
C THR A 837 11.58 -47.25 -27.13
N GLU A 838 12.51 -48.11 -27.55
CA GLU A 838 13.19 -47.95 -28.85
C GLU A 838 12.19 -47.99 -30.03
N GLU A 839 11.25 -48.94 -30.01
CA GLU A 839 10.16 -49.03 -31.00
C GLU A 839 9.33 -47.73 -31.02
N MET A 840 8.94 -47.24 -29.83
CA MET A 840 8.19 -45.99 -29.73
C MET A 840 8.98 -44.78 -30.25
N ARG A 841 10.29 -44.68 -29.98
CA ARG A 841 11.13 -43.59 -30.52
C ARG A 841 11.22 -43.63 -32.03
N PHE A 842 11.34 -44.81 -32.62
CA PHE A 842 11.35 -44.99 -34.07
C PHE A 842 10.04 -44.53 -34.72
N THR A 843 8.90 -44.89 -34.13
CA THR A 843 7.57 -44.43 -34.59
C THR A 843 7.36 -42.94 -34.33
N LEU A 844 7.83 -42.39 -33.21
CA LEU A 844 7.74 -40.95 -32.92
C LEU A 844 8.45 -40.11 -33.97
N ALA A 845 9.57 -40.59 -34.52
CA ALA A 845 10.30 -39.91 -35.60
C ALA A 845 9.53 -39.88 -36.94
N GLN A 846 8.52 -40.73 -37.11
CA GLN A 846 7.70 -40.88 -38.32
C GLN A 846 6.26 -40.43 -38.04
N LYS A 847 5.99 -39.14 -38.30
CA LYS A 847 4.72 -38.46 -37.95
C LYS A 847 3.46 -39.17 -38.47
N ASP A 848 3.56 -39.77 -39.66
CA ASP A 848 2.49 -40.50 -40.34
C ASP A 848 2.07 -41.80 -39.63
N GLN A 849 2.87 -42.33 -38.71
CA GLN A 849 2.61 -43.59 -38.02
C GLN A 849 2.13 -43.42 -36.57
N TRP A 850 1.87 -42.18 -36.12
CA TRP A 850 1.52 -41.90 -34.72
C TRP A 850 0.24 -42.57 -34.23
N GLU A 851 -0.65 -42.98 -35.15
CA GLU A 851 -1.83 -43.79 -34.83
C GLU A 851 -1.50 -45.15 -34.19
N HIS A 852 -0.32 -45.72 -34.50
CA HIS A 852 0.14 -47.00 -33.95
C HIS A 852 0.81 -46.85 -32.56
N LEU A 853 1.10 -45.63 -32.10
CA LEU A 853 1.80 -45.40 -30.84
C LEU A 853 1.03 -45.96 -29.64
N ARG A 854 -0.30 -45.95 -29.73
CA ARG A 854 -1.16 -46.55 -28.70
C ARG A 854 -0.98 -48.06 -28.62
N GLU A 855 -1.01 -48.75 -29.76
CA GLU A 855 -0.81 -50.20 -29.81
C GLU A 855 0.58 -50.58 -29.29
N ILE A 856 1.61 -49.80 -29.63
CA ILE A 856 2.97 -49.99 -29.12
C ILE A 856 3.00 -49.80 -27.59
N ALA A 857 2.38 -48.73 -27.08
CA ALA A 857 2.30 -48.47 -25.65
C ALA A 857 1.59 -49.62 -24.90
N GLU A 858 0.49 -50.13 -25.46
CA GLU A 858 -0.33 -51.21 -24.86
C GLU A 858 0.48 -52.51 -24.72
N LYS A 859 1.38 -52.83 -25.67
CA LYS A 859 2.31 -53.97 -25.54
C LYS A 859 3.23 -53.85 -24.31
N ASP A 860 3.61 -52.62 -23.95
CA ASP A 860 4.47 -52.30 -22.81
C ASP A 860 3.69 -52.08 -21.50
N GLY A 861 2.41 -52.46 -21.47
CA GLY A 861 1.57 -52.40 -20.28
C GLY A 861 0.97 -51.02 -20.00
N PHE A 862 0.91 -50.17 -21.02
CA PHE A 862 0.09 -48.95 -20.99
C PHE A 862 -1.35 -49.31 -20.65
N GLU A 863 -1.92 -48.51 -19.77
CA GLU A 863 -3.31 -48.61 -19.37
C GLU A 863 -3.91 -47.22 -19.46
N THR A 864 -5.08 -47.13 -20.06
CA THR A 864 -5.81 -45.86 -20.15
C THR A 864 -6.20 -45.36 -18.77
N ILE A 865 -6.41 -44.06 -18.65
CA ILE A 865 -6.82 -43.48 -17.37
C ILE A 865 -8.14 -44.08 -16.83
N LEU A 866 -9.04 -44.47 -17.74
CA LEU A 866 -10.33 -45.07 -17.41
C LEU A 866 -10.18 -46.48 -16.84
N GLU A 867 -9.38 -47.33 -17.50
CA GLU A 867 -9.07 -48.68 -17.02
C GLU A 867 -8.41 -48.64 -15.65
N PHE A 868 -7.44 -47.74 -15.46
CA PHE A 868 -6.80 -47.51 -14.16
C PHE A 868 -7.83 -47.11 -13.09
N GLY A 869 -8.73 -46.19 -13.43
CA GLY A 869 -9.83 -45.76 -12.56
C GLY A 869 -10.74 -46.93 -12.15
N LEU A 870 -11.10 -47.81 -13.08
CA LEU A 870 -11.89 -49.00 -12.80
C LEU A 870 -11.16 -50.01 -11.91
N ARG A 871 -9.83 -50.18 -12.07
CA ARG A 871 -9.04 -50.99 -11.12
C ARG A 871 -9.04 -50.39 -9.72
N MET A 872 -9.05 -49.06 -9.57
CA MET A 872 -9.19 -48.43 -8.25
C MET A 872 -10.56 -48.73 -7.62
N VAL A 873 -11.62 -48.86 -8.42
CA VAL A 873 -12.94 -49.32 -7.93
C VAL A 873 -12.90 -50.77 -7.48
N LEU A 874 -12.24 -51.67 -8.24
CA LEU A 874 -12.05 -53.07 -7.84
C LEU A 874 -11.33 -53.20 -6.51
N ASN A 875 -10.33 -52.33 -6.27
CA ASN A 875 -9.59 -52.26 -5.01
C ASN A 875 -10.39 -51.57 -3.87
N GLY A 876 -11.62 -51.13 -4.15
CA GLY A 876 -12.50 -50.45 -3.21
C GLY A 876 -12.03 -49.06 -2.78
N LEU A 877 -11.14 -48.44 -3.56
CA LEU A 877 -10.56 -47.13 -3.25
C LEU A 877 -11.42 -45.96 -3.72
N THR A 878 -12.27 -46.16 -4.73
CA THR A 878 -13.24 -45.17 -5.25
C THR A 878 -14.48 -45.89 -5.81
N THR A 879 -15.38 -45.18 -6.47
CA THR A 879 -16.65 -45.70 -7.02
C THR A 879 -16.74 -45.54 -8.53
N VAL A 880 -17.63 -46.33 -9.17
CA VAL A 880 -17.91 -46.19 -10.61
C VAL A 880 -18.47 -44.79 -10.94
N ASP A 881 -19.32 -44.25 -10.06
CA ASP A 881 -19.86 -42.90 -10.24
C ASP A 881 -18.76 -41.83 -10.30
N GLU A 882 -17.74 -41.95 -9.44
CA GLU A 882 -16.64 -41.00 -9.40
C GLU A 882 -15.72 -41.12 -10.63
N VAL A 883 -15.48 -42.35 -11.09
CA VAL A 883 -14.76 -42.63 -12.34
C VAL A 883 -15.47 -41.98 -13.51
N LYS A 884 -16.78 -42.23 -13.67
CA LYS A 884 -17.60 -41.63 -14.73
C LYS A 884 -17.60 -40.10 -14.68
N ARG A 885 -17.69 -39.52 -13.49
CA ARG A 885 -17.75 -38.06 -13.31
C ARG A 885 -16.47 -37.35 -13.77
N CYS A 886 -15.31 -37.99 -13.62
CA CYS A 886 -14.01 -37.32 -13.81
C CYS A 886 -13.30 -37.70 -15.11
N LEU A 887 -13.59 -38.88 -15.66
CA LEU A 887 -12.83 -39.48 -16.77
C LEU A 887 -13.64 -39.61 -18.07
N LEU A 888 -14.95 -39.38 -18.01
CA LEU A 888 -15.86 -39.30 -19.16
C LEU A 888 -16.54 -37.93 -19.15
#